data_AF-A0A803LLR8-F1
#
_entry.id   AF-A0A803LLR8-F1
#
_cell.length_a   1.000
_cell.length_b   1.000
_cell.length_c   1.000
_cell.angle_alpha   90.00
_cell.angle_beta   90.00
_cell.angle_gamma   90.00
#
_symmetry.space_group_name_H-M   'P 1'
#
loop_
_entity.id
_entity.type
_entity.pdbx_description
1 polymer ?
#
loop_
_entity_poly.entity_id
_entity_poly.type
_entity_poly.pdbx_seq_one_letter_code
_entity_poly.pdbx_strand_id
1 'polypeptide(L)'
;MSLCKQYYCPILSFLLCFLILASALKVGNGHNLEKQKPTNKSSITAVYIFGDSTVDPGNNNYIKTIFRSNFPPYGVDLPEEAPTGRFTNGRLPTDLIASYVGIKSLIPAYLDPNLSLKDLITGVSFASAGTGYDPLTAERNKVIDMATQLQYFDEYKKKLQRMVGKKRMEYIIENSAVVISCGTNDIVYTYVPNYLPQQPDKVAAYLHFMLDQNHGFLQALIDRGVRKIGVVGLPPVGCLPVVMTLHNSLYQPRSCIESFSSIAKDFNQMLKRQLTTMQASQQIATIAYGDIFEPLQDQFYNPNKYAQSTLEPKAPKNSVRAIFVFGDSTADPGNNNYIRTAFKSDFSPYGRDLPSHVATGRFSNGRLSTDFIASYVGIKELVPPYLNSSLSIEELMSGVSFASAGSGYDPLTPTLSGVIPMSKQLEYFMQYKSRIAASIGQEKTNELINKSVFIVSAGTNDFVVNYFTLPIRKRMYTIPQYQHFLVQNVHQFIKSLWDQGARKIAVVGIPPMGCLPIVITMASNNSITRRGCVESQSSVAKDYNQLLQTQLNSTQLSLQDQRTRIAYIDVYSPLFDMVQPSSNSNYSFEYVSNGCCGTGYLEAAFMCNPASYVCTDASKYVFWDSIHPTEITYYLIFKALRSVIDYIIKD
;
A
#
# COMPACT_ATOMS: atom_id res chain seq x y z
N MET A 1 -4.02 28.56 -22.89
CA MET A 1 -2.91 28.97 -22.03
C MET A 1 -3.28 28.70 -20.58
N SER A 2 -2.51 27.82 -19.94
CA SER A 2 -2.29 27.68 -18.49
C SER A 2 -3.49 27.65 -17.53
N LEU A 3 -3.82 26.44 -17.03
CA LEU A 3 -3.65 26.07 -15.62
C LEU A 3 -4.12 24.61 -15.43
N CYS A 4 -3.16 23.70 -15.54
CA CYS A 4 -3.27 22.28 -15.19
C CYS A 4 -2.13 21.98 -14.21
N LYS A 5 -2.44 22.00 -12.90
CA LYS A 5 -1.64 21.57 -11.74
C LYS A 5 -2.68 21.39 -10.62
N GLN A 6 -2.68 20.42 -9.72
CA GLN A 6 -1.78 19.41 -9.17
C GLN A 6 -2.78 18.36 -8.62
N TYR A 7 -2.53 17.04 -8.62
CA TYR A 7 -2.09 16.29 -7.44
C TYR A 7 -1.89 14.85 -7.94
N TYR A 8 -0.64 14.48 -8.23
CA TYR A 8 -0.26 13.11 -8.57
C TYR A 8 0.28 12.42 -7.31
N CYS A 9 -0.18 11.19 -7.11
CA CYS A 9 0.06 10.26 -6.01
C CYS A 9 1.54 10.16 -5.55
N PRO A 10 1.88 10.08 -4.23
CA PRO A 10 3.26 10.36 -3.77
C PRO A 10 4.21 9.16 -3.61
N ILE A 11 3.73 7.91 -3.48
CA ILE A 11 4.60 6.72 -3.70
C ILE A 11 5.01 6.66 -5.18
N LEU A 12 4.10 7.15 -6.02
CA LEU A 12 4.27 7.29 -7.44
C LEU A 12 5.36 8.31 -7.79
N SER A 13 5.96 9.12 -6.91
CA SER A 13 7.03 10.06 -7.35
C SER A 13 8.42 9.38 -7.40
N PHE A 14 8.76 8.60 -6.36
CA PHE A 14 9.98 7.78 -6.34
C PHE A 14 9.85 6.60 -7.30
N LEU A 15 8.68 5.93 -7.31
CA LEU A 15 8.35 4.98 -8.36
C LEU A 15 8.18 5.67 -9.71
N LEU A 16 7.67 6.90 -9.88
CA LEU A 16 7.58 7.57 -11.19
C LEU A 16 8.96 7.79 -11.75
N CYS A 17 9.95 8.24 -11.01
CA CYS A 17 11.28 8.43 -11.60
C CYS A 17 11.84 7.09 -12.13
N PHE A 18 11.59 5.98 -11.43
CA PHE A 18 11.95 4.63 -11.88
C PHE A 18 11.00 4.01 -12.93
N LEU A 19 9.73 4.39 -12.94
CA LEU A 19 8.69 3.98 -13.89
C LEU A 19 8.78 4.81 -15.16
N ILE A 20 9.21 6.06 -15.10
CA ILE A 20 9.59 6.96 -16.20
C ILE A 20 10.90 6.46 -16.79
N LEU A 21 11.87 6.02 -15.97
CA LEU A 21 13.02 5.24 -16.45
C LEU A 21 12.52 3.99 -17.19
N ALA A 22 11.67 3.16 -16.56
CA ALA A 22 11.11 1.95 -17.18
C ALA A 22 10.22 2.22 -18.41
N SER A 23 9.61 3.40 -18.51
CA SER A 23 8.78 3.84 -19.64
C SER A 23 9.64 4.39 -20.77
N ALA A 24 10.70 5.14 -20.47
CA ALA A 24 11.72 5.55 -21.42
C ALA A 24 12.45 4.33 -22.01
N LEU A 25 12.76 3.33 -21.18
CA LEU A 25 13.33 2.04 -21.62
C LEU A 25 12.36 1.20 -22.48
N LYS A 26 11.04 1.52 -22.49
CA LYS A 26 10.03 0.87 -23.35
C LYS A 26 9.85 1.57 -24.70
N VAL A 27 10.22 2.84 -24.87
CA VAL A 27 9.98 3.61 -26.09
C VAL A 27 11.27 3.66 -26.93
N GLY A 28 11.44 2.66 -27.79
CA GLY A 28 12.52 2.60 -28.77
C GLY A 28 12.03 2.07 -30.12
N ASN A 29 11.39 2.94 -30.90
CA ASN A 29 11.46 3.14 -32.36
C ASN A 29 10.18 3.84 -32.87
N GLY A 30 10.37 4.94 -33.61
CA GLY A 30 9.32 5.81 -34.11
C GLY A 30 8.77 5.47 -35.49
N HIS A 31 7.65 6.15 -35.81
CA HIS A 31 7.05 6.45 -37.12
C HIS A 31 6.45 5.30 -37.97
N ASN A 32 5.14 5.03 -37.78
CA ASN A 32 4.06 5.36 -38.73
C ASN A 32 2.67 4.92 -38.20
N LEU A 33 1.63 5.55 -38.76
CA LEU A 33 0.24 5.68 -38.30
C LEU A 33 -0.60 4.37 -38.21
N GLU A 34 -1.67 4.50 -37.41
CA GLU A 34 -2.94 3.75 -37.36
C GLU A 34 -3.09 2.48 -36.50
N LYS A 35 -4.03 2.61 -35.54
CA LYS A 35 -4.91 1.60 -34.93
C LYS A 35 -4.33 0.18 -34.75
N GLN A 36 -3.69 -0.05 -33.61
CA GLN A 36 -3.68 -1.39 -32.99
C GLN A 36 -3.95 -1.33 -31.48
N LYS A 37 -4.84 -2.22 -31.04
CA LYS A 37 -5.25 -2.47 -29.65
C LYS A 37 -4.04 -2.73 -28.73
N PRO A 38 -4.10 -2.40 -27.44
CA PRO A 38 -3.00 -2.67 -26.52
C PRO A 38 -2.99 -4.16 -26.14
N THR A 39 -2.22 -4.96 -26.88
CA THR A 39 -1.57 -6.16 -26.37
C THR A 39 -0.07 -5.87 -26.39
N ASN A 40 0.66 -5.89 -25.27
CA ASN A 40 2.12 -6.06 -25.34
C ASN A 40 2.77 -6.45 -24.00
N LYS A 41 3.31 -7.67 -23.96
CA LYS A 41 4.38 -8.10 -23.04
C LYS A 41 5.58 -7.14 -23.20
N SER A 42 6.23 -6.81 -22.09
CA SER A 42 7.49 -6.04 -22.03
C SER A 42 8.55 -6.59 -23.00
N SER A 43 9.25 -5.71 -23.75
CA SER A 43 10.36 -6.07 -24.66
C SER A 43 11.71 -6.24 -23.96
N ILE A 44 11.77 -6.03 -22.64
CA ILE A 44 12.99 -6.18 -21.85
C ILE A 44 13.18 -7.67 -21.54
N THR A 45 14.40 -8.17 -21.74
CA THR A 45 14.74 -9.61 -21.54
C THR A 45 15.57 -9.86 -20.29
N ALA A 46 16.35 -8.87 -19.85
CA ALA A 46 17.19 -8.94 -18.66
C ALA A 46 17.37 -7.55 -18.04
N VAL A 47 17.72 -7.50 -16.76
CA VAL A 47 18.08 -6.26 -16.06
C VAL A 47 19.48 -6.40 -15.46
N TYR A 48 20.40 -5.51 -15.82
CA TYR A 48 21.75 -5.46 -15.25
C TYR A 48 21.96 -4.20 -14.43
N ILE A 49 22.65 -4.34 -13.30
CA ILE A 49 22.78 -3.26 -12.32
C ILE A 49 24.26 -3.01 -12.02
N PHE A 50 24.65 -1.74 -11.98
CA PHE A 50 25.99 -1.29 -11.64
C PHE A 50 25.91 -0.15 -10.61
N GLY A 51 26.92 -0.02 -9.77
CA GLY A 51 27.00 1.07 -8.82
C GLY A 51 27.32 0.64 -7.40
N ASP A 52 26.74 1.34 -6.42
CA ASP A 52 27.09 1.26 -5.01
C ASP A 52 26.05 0.53 -4.13
N SER A 53 26.08 0.79 -2.81
CA SER A 53 25.25 0.15 -1.80
C SER A 53 23.75 0.37 -2.03
N THR A 54 23.37 1.43 -2.73
CA THR A 54 21.98 1.71 -3.09
C THR A 54 21.38 0.65 -4.02
N VAL A 55 22.23 -0.14 -4.68
CA VAL A 55 21.84 -1.12 -5.70
C VAL A 55 22.61 -2.46 -5.62
N ASP A 56 23.37 -2.68 -4.54
CA ASP A 56 24.10 -3.93 -4.26
C ASP A 56 23.21 -4.94 -3.51
N PRO A 57 22.86 -6.09 -4.13
CA PRO A 57 22.07 -7.12 -3.48
C PRO A 57 22.88 -8.06 -2.57
N GLY A 58 24.21 -7.95 -2.57
CA GLY A 58 25.10 -8.76 -1.72
C GLY A 58 26.44 -9.19 -2.35
N ASN A 59 26.94 -8.54 -3.41
CA ASN A 59 28.26 -8.86 -3.98
C ASN A 59 29.37 -8.70 -2.93
N ASN A 60 29.23 -7.72 -2.04
CA ASN A 60 30.21 -7.47 -0.98
C ASN A 60 30.35 -8.61 0.05
N ASN A 61 29.41 -9.56 0.08
CA ASN A 61 29.51 -10.76 0.93
C ASN A 61 30.68 -11.66 0.52
N TYR A 62 31.09 -11.59 -0.76
CA TYR A 62 32.06 -12.49 -1.37
C TYR A 62 33.46 -11.89 -1.51
N ILE A 63 33.67 -10.66 -1.02
CA ILE A 63 34.98 -9.97 -1.03
C ILE A 63 35.35 -9.52 0.39
N LYS A 64 36.63 -9.38 0.70
CA LYS A 64 37.10 -8.96 2.04
C LYS A 64 36.90 -7.46 2.27
N THR A 65 35.75 -7.08 2.82
CA THR A 65 35.39 -5.69 3.13
C THR A 65 34.49 -5.59 4.36
N ILE A 66 34.46 -4.41 4.99
CA ILE A 66 33.49 -4.09 6.07
C ILE A 66 32.15 -3.60 5.52
N PHE A 67 32.09 -3.22 4.25
CA PHE A 67 30.90 -2.71 3.58
C PHE A 67 29.94 -3.86 3.24
N ARG A 68 29.42 -4.55 4.25
CA ARG A 68 28.46 -5.65 4.11
C ARG A 68 27.21 -5.37 4.93
N SER A 69 26.10 -5.95 4.51
CA SER A 69 24.80 -5.90 5.20
C SER A 69 24.16 -7.29 5.27
N ASN A 70 25.00 -8.33 5.42
CA ASN A 70 24.59 -9.73 5.55
C ASN A 70 24.33 -10.14 7.01
N PHE A 71 23.82 -9.21 7.81
CA PHE A 71 23.48 -9.40 9.21
C PHE A 71 22.18 -8.64 9.56
N PRO A 72 21.42 -9.05 10.59
CA PRO A 72 20.23 -8.32 11.02
C PRO A 72 20.55 -6.87 11.43
N PRO A 73 19.65 -5.89 11.20
CA PRO A 73 18.25 -6.02 10.78
C PRO A 73 18.03 -6.00 9.25
N TYR A 74 19.08 -6.08 8.44
CA TYR A 74 18.94 -6.05 6.99
C TYR A 74 18.15 -7.27 6.48
N GLY A 75 17.30 -7.07 5.48
CA GLY A 75 16.50 -8.16 4.87
C GLY A 75 15.32 -8.70 5.70
N VAL A 76 14.98 -8.10 6.85
CA VAL A 76 13.84 -8.53 7.70
C VAL A 76 12.47 -8.56 6.98
N ASP A 77 12.27 -7.73 5.95
CA ASP A 77 11.04 -7.67 5.16
C ASP A 77 11.12 -8.50 3.86
N LEU A 78 12.19 -9.26 3.65
CA LEU A 78 12.30 -10.18 2.52
C LEU A 78 11.46 -11.45 2.77
N PRO A 79 11.01 -12.16 1.72
CA PRO A 79 10.23 -13.38 1.87
C PRO A 79 10.88 -14.49 2.73
N GLU A 80 12.21 -14.48 2.82
CA GLU A 80 13.00 -15.43 3.61
C GLU A 80 13.42 -14.87 4.98
N GLU A 81 13.06 -13.61 5.28
CA GLU A 81 13.42 -12.88 6.49
C GLU A 81 14.93 -12.91 6.81
N ALA A 82 15.76 -13.02 5.76
CA ALA A 82 17.19 -13.26 5.87
C ALA A 82 18.01 -12.12 5.23
N PRO A 83 19.13 -11.70 5.86
CA PRO A 83 19.98 -10.65 5.32
C PRO A 83 20.78 -11.16 4.11
N THR A 84 20.40 -10.73 2.91
CA THR A 84 21.10 -11.14 1.68
C THR A 84 22.37 -10.32 1.39
N GLY A 85 22.63 -9.24 2.14
CA GLY A 85 23.64 -8.23 1.78
C GLY A 85 23.06 -7.00 1.07
N ARG A 86 21.73 -6.83 1.09
CA ARG A 86 21.04 -5.60 0.68
C ARG A 86 21.11 -4.56 1.79
N PHE A 87 21.45 -3.31 1.47
CA PHE A 87 21.48 -2.20 2.42
C PHE A 87 20.08 -1.61 2.69
N THR A 88 19.12 -2.48 2.98
CA THR A 88 17.73 -2.13 3.31
C THR A 88 17.09 -3.25 4.15
N ASN A 89 15.96 -2.97 4.79
CA ASN A 89 15.14 -3.97 5.46
C ASN A 89 14.48 -4.94 4.47
N GLY A 90 14.29 -4.57 3.20
CA GLY A 90 13.61 -5.43 2.23
C GLY A 90 14.22 -5.40 0.84
N ARG A 91 13.43 -4.96 -0.14
CA ARG A 91 13.80 -4.92 -1.56
C ARG A 91 14.52 -3.63 -1.91
N LEU A 92 15.51 -3.70 -2.80
CA LEU A 92 16.15 -2.51 -3.38
C LEU A 92 15.26 -1.86 -4.43
N PRO A 93 15.44 -0.57 -4.76
CA PRO A 93 14.74 0.07 -5.88
C PRO A 93 14.90 -0.72 -7.19
N THR A 94 16.05 -1.32 -7.41
CA THR A 94 16.34 -2.15 -8.60
C THR A 94 15.57 -3.46 -8.63
N ASP A 95 15.28 -4.07 -7.47
CA ASP A 95 14.36 -5.20 -7.38
C ASP A 95 12.94 -4.80 -7.80
N LEU A 96 12.50 -3.60 -7.40
CA LEU A 96 11.18 -3.05 -7.77
C LEU A 96 11.09 -2.81 -9.29
N ILE A 97 12.14 -2.25 -9.90
CA ILE A 97 12.24 -2.07 -11.35
C ILE A 97 12.12 -3.41 -12.07
N ALA A 98 12.93 -4.41 -11.67
CA ALA A 98 12.93 -5.73 -12.29
C ALA A 98 11.56 -6.41 -12.20
N SER A 99 10.83 -6.22 -11.09
CA SER A 99 9.45 -6.72 -10.98
C SER A 99 8.48 -5.97 -11.87
N TYR A 100 8.58 -4.65 -11.91
CA TYR A 100 7.70 -3.83 -12.73
C TYR A 100 7.83 -4.16 -14.22
N VAL A 101 9.05 -4.44 -14.70
CA VAL A 101 9.27 -4.86 -16.09
C VAL A 101 9.00 -6.35 -16.35
N GLY A 102 8.57 -7.10 -15.32
CA GLY A 102 8.14 -8.50 -15.43
C GLY A 102 9.29 -9.53 -15.50
N ILE A 103 10.48 -9.19 -15.00
CA ILE A 103 11.67 -10.04 -15.11
C ILE A 103 11.86 -10.95 -13.90
N LYS A 104 11.93 -10.36 -12.69
CA LYS A 104 12.11 -11.11 -11.43
C LYS A 104 11.74 -10.27 -10.20
N SER A 105 11.48 -10.95 -9.09
CA SER A 105 11.16 -10.32 -7.79
C SER A 105 12.39 -9.71 -7.11
N LEU A 106 13.53 -10.41 -7.18
CA LEU A 106 14.80 -10.05 -6.57
C LEU A 106 15.94 -10.25 -7.58
N ILE A 107 16.82 -9.27 -7.73
CA ILE A 107 18.02 -9.36 -8.54
C ILE A 107 19.14 -10.00 -7.70
N PRO A 108 19.79 -11.08 -8.16
CA PRO A 108 20.86 -11.71 -7.42
C PRO A 108 22.21 -10.99 -7.65
N ALA A 109 23.13 -11.19 -6.70
CA ALA A 109 24.52 -10.75 -6.81
C ALA A 109 25.26 -11.59 -7.86
N TYR A 110 26.06 -10.97 -8.72
CA TYR A 110 26.89 -11.69 -9.69
C TYR A 110 27.89 -12.65 -9.03
N LEU A 111 28.42 -12.28 -7.86
CA LEU A 111 29.39 -13.10 -7.13
C LEU A 111 28.77 -14.25 -6.33
N ASP A 112 27.44 -14.42 -6.34
CA ASP A 112 26.80 -15.56 -5.69
C ASP A 112 27.20 -16.87 -6.40
N PRO A 113 27.84 -17.83 -5.71
CA PRO A 113 28.24 -19.10 -6.31
C PRO A 113 27.05 -19.97 -6.73
N ASN A 114 25.84 -19.67 -6.24
CA ASN A 114 24.64 -20.46 -6.48
C ASN A 114 23.79 -19.95 -7.66
N LEU A 115 24.29 -19.01 -8.47
CA LEU A 115 23.56 -18.48 -9.63
C LEU A 115 23.15 -19.58 -10.60
N SER A 116 21.85 -19.66 -10.89
CA SER A 116 21.31 -20.56 -11.90
C SER A 116 21.41 -19.96 -13.31
N LEU A 117 21.24 -20.81 -14.34
CA LEU A 117 21.08 -20.33 -15.72
C LEU A 117 19.92 -19.32 -15.84
N LYS A 118 18.81 -19.57 -15.12
CA LYS A 118 17.65 -18.68 -15.15
C LYS A 118 18.00 -17.30 -14.63
N ASP A 119 18.84 -17.23 -13.59
CA ASP A 119 19.29 -15.95 -13.03
C ASP A 119 20.13 -15.19 -14.04
N LEU A 120 21.07 -15.89 -14.68
CA LEU A 120 21.95 -15.30 -15.68
C LEU A 120 21.14 -14.77 -16.87
N ILE A 121 20.25 -15.55 -17.50
CA ILE A 121 19.50 -15.09 -18.69
C ILE A 121 18.55 -13.91 -18.43
N THR A 122 18.18 -13.67 -17.17
CA THR A 122 17.29 -12.58 -16.75
C THR A 122 18.02 -11.42 -16.06
N GLY A 123 19.34 -11.51 -15.92
CA GLY A 123 20.19 -10.44 -15.42
C GLY A 123 20.52 -10.47 -13.92
N VAL A 124 21.62 -9.81 -13.56
CA VAL A 124 22.26 -9.82 -12.23
C VAL A 124 22.78 -8.43 -11.88
N SER A 125 23.13 -8.22 -10.61
CA SER A 125 23.82 -6.99 -10.18
C SER A 125 25.32 -7.20 -10.07
N PHE A 126 26.09 -6.26 -10.60
CA PHE A 126 27.54 -6.13 -10.46
C PHE A 126 27.94 -5.07 -9.43
N ALA A 127 26.95 -4.38 -8.84
CA ALA A 127 27.17 -3.30 -7.88
C ALA A 127 27.94 -3.75 -6.64
N SER A 128 28.65 -2.83 -5.99
CA SER A 128 29.47 -3.07 -4.81
C SER A 128 29.37 -1.91 -3.84
N ALA A 129 28.87 -2.19 -2.65
CA ALA A 129 28.72 -1.18 -1.61
C ALA A 129 30.03 -0.47 -1.29
N GLY A 130 29.98 0.87 -1.17
CA GLY A 130 31.14 1.71 -0.89
C GLY A 130 31.95 2.15 -2.11
N THR A 131 31.59 1.72 -3.34
CA THR A 131 32.25 2.20 -4.56
C THR A 131 31.84 3.63 -4.91
N GLY A 132 32.63 4.27 -5.78
CA GLY A 132 32.31 5.53 -6.42
C GLY A 132 32.67 5.52 -7.91
N TYR A 133 32.43 6.62 -8.61
CA TYR A 133 33.03 6.90 -9.92
C TYR A 133 34.53 7.14 -9.80
N ASP A 134 35.01 7.68 -8.68
CA ASP A 134 36.43 7.79 -8.38
C ASP A 134 36.99 6.42 -7.94
N PRO A 135 37.95 5.83 -8.68
CA PRO A 135 38.57 4.56 -8.29
C PRO A 135 39.23 4.61 -6.89
N LEU A 136 39.72 5.77 -6.46
CA LEU A 136 40.33 5.94 -5.13
C LEU A 136 39.32 5.72 -4.00
N THR A 137 38.04 6.01 -4.24
CA THR A 137 36.96 5.73 -3.29
C THR A 137 36.86 4.23 -3.03
N ALA A 138 36.83 3.43 -4.09
CA ALA A 138 36.76 1.98 -3.99
C ALA A 138 38.05 1.37 -3.41
N GLU A 139 39.22 1.89 -3.79
CA GLU A 139 40.52 1.47 -3.25
C GLU A 139 40.59 1.66 -1.74
N ARG A 140 40.24 2.87 -1.24
CA ARG A 140 40.21 3.18 0.19
C ARG A 140 39.27 2.26 0.96
N ASN A 141 38.12 1.97 0.37
CA ASN A 141 37.08 1.15 0.99
C ASN A 141 37.33 -0.37 0.83
N LYS A 142 38.30 -0.77 0.01
CA LYS A 142 38.61 -2.17 -0.34
C LYS A 142 37.39 -2.89 -0.91
N VAL A 143 36.75 -2.27 -1.89
CA VAL A 143 35.53 -2.74 -2.56
C VAL A 143 35.73 -2.78 -4.07
N ILE A 144 34.74 -3.27 -4.83
CA ILE A 144 34.86 -3.45 -6.28
C ILE A 144 34.60 -2.11 -6.98
N ASP A 145 35.63 -1.56 -7.63
CA ASP A 145 35.51 -0.32 -8.42
C ASP A 145 34.65 -0.50 -9.69
N MET A 146 34.19 0.60 -10.27
CA MET A 146 33.33 0.57 -11.47
C MET A 146 34.00 -0.15 -12.66
N ALA A 147 35.31 -0.02 -12.82
CA ALA A 147 36.04 -0.70 -13.89
C ALA A 147 35.98 -2.24 -13.73
N THR A 148 36.12 -2.73 -12.51
CA THR A 148 36.03 -4.15 -12.15
C THR A 148 34.59 -4.66 -12.28
N GLN A 149 33.58 -3.85 -11.94
CA GLN A 149 32.19 -4.22 -12.23
C GLN A 149 31.95 -4.44 -13.74
N LEU A 150 32.58 -3.63 -14.59
CA LEU A 150 32.53 -3.81 -16.05
C LEU A 150 33.28 -5.06 -16.51
N GLN A 151 34.43 -5.39 -15.89
CA GLN A 151 35.15 -6.64 -16.14
C GLN A 151 34.29 -7.86 -15.79
N TYR A 152 33.56 -7.80 -14.67
CA TYR A 152 32.59 -8.85 -14.31
C TYR A 152 31.46 -8.96 -15.32
N PHE A 153 31.02 -7.86 -15.93
CA PHE A 153 30.06 -7.93 -17.03
C PHE A 153 30.64 -8.63 -18.27
N ASP A 154 31.93 -8.43 -18.59
CA ASP A 154 32.59 -9.15 -19.68
C ASP A 154 32.73 -10.66 -19.40
N GLU A 155 33.06 -11.02 -18.16
CA GLU A 155 33.07 -12.42 -17.74
C GLU A 155 31.68 -13.04 -17.79
N TYR A 156 30.67 -12.32 -17.30
CA TYR A 156 29.28 -12.70 -17.36
C TYR A 156 28.85 -12.96 -18.81
N LYS A 157 29.19 -12.08 -19.75
CA LYS A 157 28.88 -12.27 -21.19
C LYS A 157 29.50 -13.55 -21.74
N LYS A 158 30.76 -13.85 -21.36
CA LYS A 158 31.43 -15.12 -21.74
C LYS A 158 30.72 -16.33 -21.14
N LYS A 159 30.31 -16.27 -19.86
CA LYS A 159 29.53 -17.33 -19.19
C LYS A 159 28.19 -17.55 -19.89
N LEU A 160 27.43 -16.48 -20.12
CA LEU A 160 26.14 -16.51 -20.81
C LEU A 160 26.28 -17.09 -22.22
N GLN A 161 27.27 -16.64 -22.99
CA GLN A 161 27.54 -17.13 -24.34
C GLN A 161 27.78 -18.66 -24.37
N ARG A 162 28.53 -19.20 -23.40
CA ARG A 162 28.76 -20.66 -23.31
C ARG A 162 27.46 -21.42 -23.06
N MET A 163 26.52 -20.83 -22.34
CA MET A 163 25.28 -21.50 -21.94
C MET A 163 24.16 -21.38 -22.98
N VAL A 164 24.02 -20.24 -23.65
CA VAL A 164 22.88 -19.98 -24.57
C VAL A 164 23.30 -19.78 -26.03
N GLY A 165 24.60 -19.75 -26.31
CA GLY A 165 25.15 -19.45 -27.64
C GLY A 165 25.25 -17.95 -27.92
N LYS A 166 26.14 -17.59 -28.85
CA LYS A 166 26.48 -16.19 -29.17
C LYS A 166 25.28 -15.35 -29.58
N LYS A 167 24.49 -15.81 -30.56
CA LYS A 167 23.33 -15.05 -31.09
C LYS A 167 22.29 -14.73 -30.00
N ARG A 168 22.00 -15.71 -29.12
CA ARG A 168 21.03 -15.52 -28.04
C ARG A 168 21.57 -14.63 -26.93
N MET A 169 22.86 -14.73 -26.61
CA MET A 169 23.52 -13.81 -25.69
C MET A 169 23.45 -12.36 -26.20
N GLU A 170 23.80 -12.12 -27.47
CA GLU A 170 23.73 -10.79 -28.09
C GLU A 170 22.30 -10.23 -28.04
N TYR A 171 21.30 -11.05 -28.38
CA TYR A 171 19.89 -10.67 -28.28
C TYR A 171 19.47 -10.27 -26.86
N ILE A 172 19.87 -11.04 -25.84
CA ILE A 172 19.57 -10.73 -24.44
C ILE A 172 20.22 -9.42 -24.02
N ILE A 173 21.48 -9.19 -24.37
CA ILE A 173 22.22 -7.97 -24.00
C ILE A 173 21.59 -6.75 -24.69
N GLU A 174 21.30 -6.84 -25.98
CA GLU A 174 20.69 -5.76 -26.76
C GLU A 174 19.29 -5.38 -26.25
N ASN A 175 18.51 -6.38 -25.82
CA ASN A 175 17.16 -6.20 -25.29
C ASN A 175 17.13 -6.12 -23.75
N SER A 176 18.26 -5.90 -23.09
CA SER A 176 18.32 -5.71 -21.64
C SER A 176 18.03 -4.25 -21.26
N ALA A 177 17.79 -4.01 -19.98
CA ALA A 177 17.84 -2.69 -19.37
C ALA A 177 18.98 -2.62 -18.35
N VAL A 178 19.75 -1.54 -18.37
CA VAL A 178 20.83 -1.29 -17.41
C VAL A 178 20.45 -0.14 -16.48
N VAL A 179 20.70 -0.30 -15.19
CA VAL A 179 20.55 0.77 -14.19
C VAL A 179 21.87 1.03 -13.48
N ILE A 180 22.27 2.30 -13.41
CA ILE A 180 23.51 2.74 -12.79
C ILE A 180 23.18 3.72 -11.65
N SER A 181 23.67 3.45 -10.45
CA SER A 181 23.51 4.32 -9.28
C SER A 181 24.81 4.40 -8.49
N CYS A 182 25.55 5.50 -8.64
CA CYS A 182 26.89 5.66 -8.08
C CYS A 182 27.23 7.15 -7.90
N GLY A 183 28.23 7.45 -7.07
CA GLY A 183 28.80 8.80 -6.92
C GLY A 183 28.54 9.47 -5.57
N THR A 184 27.62 8.95 -4.77
CA THR A 184 27.33 9.50 -3.42
C THR A 184 28.57 9.39 -2.52
N ASN A 185 29.24 8.24 -2.58
CA ASN A 185 30.44 7.97 -1.80
C ASN A 185 31.60 8.91 -2.14
N ASP A 186 31.76 9.30 -3.42
CA ASP A 186 32.81 10.23 -3.85
C ASP A 186 32.65 11.60 -3.18
N ILE A 187 31.43 12.13 -3.17
CA ILE A 187 31.12 13.40 -2.50
C ILE A 187 31.34 13.26 -0.99
N VAL A 188 30.79 12.19 -0.39
CA VAL A 188 30.86 11.98 1.06
C VAL A 188 32.30 11.84 1.52
N TYR A 189 33.10 10.95 0.94
CA TYR A 189 34.47 10.68 1.41
C TYR A 189 35.48 11.76 1.06
N THR A 190 35.20 12.59 0.05
CA THR A 190 36.09 13.69 -0.36
C THR A 190 35.84 14.95 0.47
N TYR A 191 34.56 15.30 0.69
CA TYR A 191 34.22 16.61 1.24
C TYR A 191 33.71 16.59 2.67
N VAL A 192 33.18 15.48 3.18
CA VAL A 192 32.60 15.43 4.53
C VAL A 192 33.68 15.39 5.63
N PRO A 193 34.80 14.66 5.51
CA PRO A 193 35.84 14.67 6.54
C PRO A 193 36.62 15.99 6.66
N ASN A 194 36.63 16.83 5.62
CA ASN A 194 37.46 18.03 5.54
C ASN A 194 36.65 19.28 5.93
N TYR A 195 36.78 19.75 7.18
CA TYR A 195 36.13 20.98 7.70
C TYR A 195 36.58 22.30 7.03
N LEU A 196 37.35 22.24 5.94
CA LEU A 196 37.87 23.42 5.27
C LEU A 196 36.84 23.99 4.28
N PRO A 197 36.75 25.33 4.12
CA PRO A 197 35.92 25.94 3.09
C PRO A 197 36.26 25.33 1.72
N GLN A 198 35.24 24.79 1.06
CA GLN A 198 35.40 24.18 -0.25
C GLN A 198 35.70 25.28 -1.27
N GLN A 199 36.85 25.19 -1.95
CA GLN A 199 37.18 26.11 -3.04
C GLN A 199 36.33 25.73 -4.26
N PRO A 200 35.46 26.63 -4.77
CA PRO A 200 34.51 26.30 -5.84
C PRO A 200 35.18 25.69 -7.08
N ASP A 201 36.35 26.19 -7.47
CA ASP A 201 37.09 25.68 -8.64
C ASP A 201 37.53 24.22 -8.47
N LYS A 202 37.92 23.83 -7.24
CA LYS A 202 38.31 22.45 -6.93
C LYS A 202 37.12 21.50 -6.91
N VAL A 203 35.96 21.98 -6.44
CA VAL A 203 34.71 21.20 -6.48
C VAL A 203 34.31 20.98 -7.93
N ALA A 204 34.26 22.04 -8.75
CA ALA A 204 33.92 21.94 -10.16
C ALA A 204 34.84 20.97 -10.93
N ALA A 205 36.16 21.07 -10.72
CA ALA A 205 37.13 20.17 -11.35
C ALA A 205 36.90 18.69 -10.98
N TYR A 206 36.58 18.40 -9.72
CA TYR A 206 36.30 17.04 -9.27
C TYR A 206 34.97 16.49 -9.83
N LEU A 207 33.92 17.32 -9.88
CA LEU A 207 32.66 16.93 -10.50
C LEU A 207 32.82 16.63 -12.00
N HIS A 208 33.65 17.41 -12.72
CA HIS A 208 34.03 17.12 -14.10
C HIS A 208 34.75 15.77 -14.22
N PHE A 209 35.71 15.48 -13.35
CA PHE A 209 36.38 14.18 -13.32
C PHE A 209 35.39 13.02 -13.12
N MET A 210 34.46 13.12 -12.17
CA MET A 210 33.43 12.09 -11.96
C MET A 210 32.55 11.88 -13.21
N LEU A 211 32.21 12.96 -13.91
CA LEU A 211 31.43 12.89 -15.15
C LEU A 211 32.22 12.26 -16.30
N ASP A 212 33.54 12.48 -16.38
CA ASP A 212 34.39 11.82 -17.37
C ASP A 212 34.45 10.30 -17.13
N GLN A 213 34.54 9.89 -15.86
CA GLN A 213 34.44 8.47 -15.48
C GLN A 213 33.08 7.88 -15.85
N ASN A 214 31.97 8.59 -15.57
CA ASN A 214 30.64 8.16 -15.96
C ASN A 214 30.49 8.02 -17.49
N HIS A 215 30.95 9.01 -18.26
CA HIS A 215 30.90 9.00 -19.71
C HIS A 215 31.65 7.80 -20.29
N GLY A 216 32.89 7.56 -19.84
CA GLY A 216 33.68 6.41 -20.28
C GLY A 216 32.99 5.08 -19.97
N PHE A 217 32.40 4.95 -18.78
CA PHE A 217 31.66 3.76 -18.38
C PHE A 217 30.42 3.51 -19.26
N LEU A 218 29.64 4.56 -19.55
CA LEU A 218 28.46 4.48 -20.42
C LEU A 218 28.83 4.08 -21.85
N GLN A 219 29.87 4.70 -22.42
CA GLN A 219 30.37 4.35 -23.74
C GLN A 219 30.78 2.88 -23.79
N ALA A 220 31.49 2.42 -22.76
CA ALA A 220 31.96 1.05 -22.69
C ALA A 220 30.81 0.02 -22.59
N LEU A 221 29.66 0.36 -22.00
CA LEU A 221 28.45 -0.47 -22.01
C LEU A 221 27.80 -0.51 -23.39
N ILE A 222 27.72 0.63 -24.08
CA ILE A 222 27.17 0.73 -25.44
C ILE A 222 28.00 -0.12 -26.42
N ASP A 223 29.32 -0.04 -26.31
CA ASP A 223 30.28 -0.84 -27.10
C ASP A 223 30.11 -2.35 -26.83
N ARG A 224 29.63 -2.71 -25.64
CA ARG A 224 29.31 -4.09 -25.26
C ARG A 224 27.92 -4.55 -25.70
N GLY A 225 27.18 -3.73 -26.44
CA GLY A 225 25.89 -4.08 -27.04
C GLY A 225 24.67 -3.64 -26.24
N VAL A 226 24.84 -2.92 -25.13
CA VAL A 226 23.71 -2.40 -24.35
C VAL A 226 23.02 -1.26 -25.11
N ARG A 227 21.69 -1.22 -25.09
CA ARG A 227 20.89 -0.23 -25.81
C ARG A 227 19.94 0.59 -24.94
N LYS A 228 19.75 0.23 -23.67
CA LYS A 228 18.76 0.84 -22.77
C LYS A 228 19.42 1.05 -21.42
N ILE A 229 19.78 2.30 -21.10
CA ILE A 229 20.57 2.65 -19.92
C ILE A 229 19.85 3.74 -19.13
N GLY A 230 19.64 3.49 -17.85
CA GLY A 230 19.18 4.48 -16.88
C GLY A 230 20.29 4.84 -15.90
N VAL A 231 20.57 6.12 -15.75
CA VAL A 231 21.56 6.64 -14.79
C VAL A 231 20.83 7.46 -13.74
N VAL A 232 21.00 7.08 -12.48
CA VAL A 232 20.36 7.72 -11.33
C VAL A 232 21.25 8.85 -10.83
N GLY A 233 20.66 10.02 -10.61
CA GLY A 233 21.32 11.15 -9.97
C GLY A 233 21.63 10.89 -8.48
N LEU A 234 22.32 11.83 -7.85
CA LEU A 234 22.66 11.78 -6.44
C LEU A 234 21.49 12.27 -5.56
N PRO A 235 21.32 11.72 -4.35
CA PRO A 235 20.34 12.22 -3.38
C PRO A 235 20.80 13.58 -2.80
N PRO A 236 19.96 14.28 -2.01
CA PRO A 236 20.42 15.43 -1.23
C PRO A 236 21.41 14.96 -0.14
N VAL A 237 22.69 14.92 -0.47
CA VAL A 237 23.77 14.33 0.34
C VAL A 237 23.84 14.94 1.74
N GLY A 238 23.53 16.23 1.89
CA GLY A 238 23.49 16.91 3.18
C GLY A 238 22.43 16.38 4.15
N CYS A 239 21.40 15.68 3.65
CA CYS A 239 20.35 15.06 4.46
C CYS A 239 20.67 13.60 4.84
N LEU A 240 21.81 13.04 4.41
CA LEU A 240 22.17 11.68 4.77
C LEU A 240 22.51 11.61 6.27
N PRO A 241 22.05 10.58 7.00
CA PRO A 241 22.28 10.47 8.45
C PRO A 241 23.75 10.57 8.85
N VAL A 242 24.66 9.98 8.07
CA VAL A 242 26.11 10.05 8.32
C VAL A 242 26.66 11.48 8.20
N VAL A 243 26.20 12.24 7.21
CA VAL A 243 26.63 13.63 6.98
C VAL A 243 26.11 14.54 8.09
N MET A 244 24.82 14.40 8.42
CA MET A 244 24.21 15.14 9.53
C MET A 244 24.87 14.80 10.88
N THR A 245 25.32 13.55 11.08
CA THR A 245 25.96 13.14 12.34
C THR A 245 27.38 13.68 12.48
N LEU A 246 28.14 13.75 11.38
CA LEU A 246 29.53 14.22 11.42
C LEU A 246 29.66 15.75 11.51
N HIS A 247 28.62 16.50 11.14
CA HIS A 247 28.70 17.96 11.02
C HIS A 247 27.74 18.74 11.93
N ASN A 248 26.69 18.14 12.47
CA ASN A 248 25.86 18.80 13.47
C ASN A 248 26.46 18.61 14.88
N SER A 249 26.43 19.65 15.70
CA SER A 249 26.80 19.58 17.12
C SER A 249 25.88 18.61 17.86
N LEU A 250 26.42 17.90 18.87
CA LEU A 250 25.65 17.03 19.77
C LEU A 250 24.46 17.73 20.47
N TYR A 251 24.45 19.07 20.47
CA TYR A 251 23.48 19.91 21.16
C TYR A 251 22.48 20.64 20.24
N GLN A 252 22.55 20.45 18.91
CA GLN A 252 21.58 21.03 17.98
C GLN A 252 20.72 19.98 17.28
N PRO A 253 19.46 20.31 16.93
CA PRO A 253 18.63 19.43 16.11
C PRO A 253 19.36 19.08 14.82
N ARG A 254 19.38 17.78 14.47
CA ARG A 254 19.98 17.33 13.21
C ARG A 254 19.16 17.88 12.04
N SER A 255 19.74 18.80 11.27
CA SER A 255 19.16 19.32 10.04
C SER A 255 20.02 18.96 8.83
N CYS A 256 19.41 18.95 7.64
CA CYS A 256 20.12 18.84 6.38
C CYS A 256 21.15 19.95 6.24
N ILE A 257 22.30 19.62 5.63
CA ILE A 257 23.40 20.56 5.44
C ILE A 257 23.45 20.99 3.97
N GLU A 258 22.91 22.17 3.69
CA GLU A 258 22.69 22.66 2.33
C GLU A 258 23.95 22.72 1.47
N SER A 259 25.12 23.02 2.06
CA SER A 259 26.38 23.08 1.32
C SER A 259 26.73 21.74 0.66
N PHE A 260 26.51 20.60 1.34
CA PHE A 260 26.74 19.27 0.77
C PHE A 260 25.67 18.89 -0.25
N SER A 261 24.41 19.25 0.02
CA SER A 261 23.31 19.02 -0.93
C SER A 261 23.49 19.85 -2.23
N SER A 262 24.11 21.02 -2.15
CA SER A 262 24.42 21.86 -3.33
C SER A 262 25.38 21.17 -4.28
N ILE A 263 26.44 20.52 -3.78
CA ILE A 263 27.41 19.79 -4.62
C ILE A 263 26.72 18.67 -5.40
N ALA A 264 25.85 17.92 -4.73
CA ALA A 264 25.07 16.86 -5.37
C ALA A 264 24.10 17.40 -6.42
N LYS A 265 23.48 18.57 -6.15
CA LYS A 265 22.61 19.27 -7.10
C LYS A 265 23.39 19.74 -8.34
N ASP A 266 24.58 20.28 -8.16
CA ASP A 266 25.43 20.73 -9.26
C ASP A 266 25.86 19.55 -10.13
N PHE A 267 26.32 18.45 -9.51
CA PHE A 267 26.62 17.21 -10.22
C PHE A 267 25.42 16.69 -11.02
N ASN A 268 24.22 16.66 -10.42
CA ASN A 268 23.01 16.19 -11.09
C ASN A 268 22.64 17.05 -12.31
N GLN A 269 22.80 18.37 -12.22
CA GLN A 269 22.56 19.26 -13.36
C GLN A 269 23.56 18.99 -14.50
N MET A 270 24.84 18.84 -14.16
CA MET A 270 25.89 18.54 -15.13
C MET A 270 25.70 17.15 -15.76
N LEU A 271 25.36 16.13 -14.95
CA LEU A 271 25.06 14.78 -15.40
C LEU A 271 23.87 14.78 -16.36
N LYS A 272 22.76 15.45 -16.01
CA LYS A 272 21.59 15.55 -16.89
C LYS A 272 21.93 16.15 -18.26
N ARG A 273 22.79 17.17 -18.30
CA ARG A 273 23.29 17.76 -19.56
C ARG A 273 24.14 16.76 -20.34
N GLN A 274 25.10 16.10 -19.67
CA GLN A 274 25.95 15.08 -20.30
C GLN A 274 25.12 13.96 -20.93
N LEU A 275 24.16 13.39 -20.19
CA LEU A 275 23.29 12.31 -20.67
C LEU A 275 22.41 12.76 -21.84
N THR A 276 21.93 14.00 -21.83
CA THR A 276 21.17 14.58 -22.95
C THR A 276 22.04 14.68 -24.20
N THR A 277 23.28 15.15 -24.07
CA THR A 277 24.24 15.21 -25.18
C THR A 277 24.57 13.81 -25.70
N MET A 278 24.78 12.84 -24.81
CA MET A 278 25.05 11.45 -25.19
C MET A 278 23.85 10.80 -25.89
N GLN A 279 22.62 11.05 -25.43
CA GLN A 279 21.42 10.57 -26.10
C GLN A 279 21.30 11.11 -27.53
N ALA A 280 21.70 12.37 -27.75
CA ALA A 280 21.67 12.97 -29.08
C ALA A 280 22.74 12.39 -30.03
N SER A 281 23.91 12.03 -29.51
CA SER A 281 25.01 11.47 -30.32
C SER A 281 24.92 9.95 -30.52
N GLN A 282 24.38 9.21 -29.55
CA GLN A 282 24.31 7.74 -29.56
C GLN A 282 22.91 7.25 -29.93
N GLN A 283 22.47 7.48 -31.18
CA GLN A 283 21.11 7.12 -31.64
C GLN A 283 20.77 5.63 -31.51
N ILE A 284 21.78 4.76 -31.41
CA ILE A 284 21.60 3.33 -31.19
C ILE A 284 21.16 2.99 -29.77
N ALA A 285 21.30 3.90 -28.79
CA ALA A 285 20.97 3.64 -27.40
C ALA A 285 19.97 4.67 -26.85
N THR A 286 19.07 4.20 -25.99
CA THR A 286 18.23 5.01 -25.11
C THR A 286 18.93 5.19 -23.77
N ILE A 287 19.23 6.44 -23.42
CA ILE A 287 19.90 6.87 -22.21
C ILE A 287 18.94 7.80 -21.45
N ALA A 288 18.59 7.42 -20.23
CA ALA A 288 17.65 8.17 -19.40
C ALA A 288 18.29 8.60 -18.08
N TYR A 289 17.98 9.84 -17.66
CA TYR A 289 18.31 10.35 -16.33
C TYR A 289 17.17 10.04 -15.36
N GLY A 290 17.50 9.45 -14.20
CA GLY A 290 16.59 9.22 -13.09
C GLY A 290 16.83 10.23 -11.97
N ASP A 291 15.85 11.08 -11.69
CA ASP A 291 15.95 12.05 -10.59
C ASP A 291 15.51 11.43 -9.25
N ILE A 292 16.44 11.35 -8.30
CA ILE A 292 16.12 10.98 -6.91
C ILE A 292 16.33 12.13 -5.93
N PHE A 293 16.83 13.28 -6.40
CA PHE A 293 17.15 14.40 -5.51
C PHE A 293 15.86 15.03 -4.98
N GLU A 294 15.01 15.54 -5.87
CA GLU A 294 13.78 16.23 -5.50
C GLU A 294 12.79 15.32 -4.75
N PRO A 295 12.53 14.06 -5.16
CA PRO A 295 11.64 13.18 -4.41
C PRO A 295 12.13 12.87 -3.00
N LEU A 296 13.43 12.61 -2.82
CA LEU A 296 13.99 12.35 -1.48
C LEU A 296 14.03 13.62 -0.63
N GLN A 297 14.32 14.78 -1.25
CA GLN A 297 14.27 16.06 -0.57
C GLN A 297 12.87 16.33 0.00
N ASP A 298 11.82 16.13 -0.80
CA ASP A 298 10.44 16.27 -0.33
C ASP A 298 10.09 15.26 0.78
N GLN A 299 10.60 14.03 0.71
CA GLN A 299 10.43 13.05 1.79
C GLN A 299 11.08 13.49 3.10
N PHE A 300 12.28 14.07 3.03
CA PHE A 300 12.99 14.55 4.22
C PHE A 300 12.30 15.76 4.86
N TYR A 301 11.77 16.70 4.06
CA TYR A 301 11.09 17.88 4.60
C TYR A 301 9.61 17.67 4.92
N ASN A 302 8.95 16.70 4.28
CA ASN A 302 7.52 16.41 4.46
C ASN A 302 7.24 14.94 4.82
N PRO A 303 7.85 14.38 5.88
CA PRO A 303 7.75 12.94 6.19
C PRO A 303 6.30 12.47 6.41
N ASN A 304 5.43 13.32 6.97
CA ASN A 304 4.03 13.00 7.21
C ASN A 304 3.22 12.72 5.93
N LYS A 305 3.62 13.32 4.80
CA LYS A 305 3.04 13.06 3.47
C LYS A 305 3.29 11.61 3.02
N TYR A 306 4.35 10.98 3.52
CA TYR A 306 4.81 9.65 3.10
C TYR A 306 4.61 8.58 4.19
N ALA A 307 4.46 9.00 5.45
CA ALA A 307 4.28 8.10 6.60
C ALA A 307 2.93 7.36 6.61
N GLN A 308 1.94 7.81 5.84
CA GLN A 308 0.63 7.16 5.77
C GLN A 308 0.60 5.91 4.87
N SER A 309 1.70 5.58 4.19
CA SER A 309 1.78 4.41 3.31
C SER A 309 3.03 3.56 3.55
N THR A 310 3.17 2.92 4.70
CA THR A 310 4.17 1.86 4.89
C THR A 310 3.60 0.68 5.65
N LEU A 311 3.22 -0.35 4.86
CA LEU A 311 3.56 -1.76 5.08
C LEU A 311 3.61 -2.19 6.55
N GLU A 312 2.45 -2.31 7.20
CA GLU A 312 2.39 -3.12 8.41
C GLU A 312 2.78 -4.57 8.03
N PRO A 313 3.57 -5.28 8.88
CA PRO A 313 3.98 -6.64 8.60
C PRO A 313 2.73 -7.48 8.29
N LYS A 314 2.66 -8.02 7.07
CA LYS A 314 1.60 -8.94 6.69
C LYS A 314 1.61 -10.11 7.65
N ALA A 315 0.43 -10.60 8.04
CA ALA A 315 0.35 -11.79 8.85
C ALA A 315 1.19 -12.91 8.21
N PRO A 316 1.94 -13.72 9.00
CA PRO A 316 2.77 -14.80 8.47
C PRO A 316 1.94 -15.66 7.51
N LYS A 317 2.47 -15.93 6.31
CA LYS A 317 1.78 -16.66 5.23
C LYS A 317 1.28 -18.01 5.75
N ASN A 318 0.04 -18.08 6.26
CA ASN A 318 -0.71 -19.31 6.46
C ASN A 318 -2.24 -19.09 6.47
N SER A 319 -2.90 -20.06 5.83
CA SER A 319 -4.32 -20.49 5.85
C SER A 319 -5.43 -19.75 5.10
N VAL A 320 -5.54 -18.42 5.18
CA VAL A 320 -6.76 -17.74 4.69
C VAL A 320 -6.77 -17.77 3.16
N ARG A 321 -7.86 -18.29 2.58
CA ARG A 321 -8.02 -18.40 1.12
C ARG A 321 -8.87 -17.31 0.51
N ALA A 322 -9.87 -16.83 1.26
CA ALA A 322 -10.72 -15.73 0.85
C ALA A 322 -11.31 -15.01 2.07
N ILE A 323 -11.85 -13.82 1.81
CA ILE A 323 -12.61 -13.03 2.78
C ILE A 323 -14.02 -12.78 2.26
N PHE A 324 -15.04 -13.13 3.05
CA PHE A 324 -16.44 -12.88 2.75
C PHE A 324 -17.03 -11.91 3.76
N VAL A 325 -17.63 -10.83 3.26
CA VAL A 325 -18.11 -9.74 4.11
C VAL A 325 -19.63 -9.62 3.97
N PHE A 326 -20.32 -9.44 5.09
CA PHE A 326 -21.77 -9.25 5.17
C PHE A 326 -22.05 -8.06 6.07
N GLY A 327 -23.17 -7.37 5.86
CA GLY A 327 -23.52 -6.25 6.73
C GLY A 327 -24.15 -5.04 6.06
N ASP A 328 -23.81 -3.87 6.59
CA ASP A 328 -24.33 -2.56 6.21
C ASP A 328 -23.31 -1.66 5.51
N SER A 329 -23.49 -0.33 5.57
CA SER A 329 -22.68 0.67 4.88
C SER A 329 -21.22 0.71 5.35
N THR A 330 -20.94 0.25 6.57
CA THR A 330 -19.58 0.14 7.12
C THR A 330 -18.75 -0.96 6.44
N ALA A 331 -19.42 -1.82 5.68
CA ALA A 331 -18.84 -3.00 5.03
C ALA A 331 -19.21 -3.11 3.53
N ASP A 332 -19.97 -2.16 3.00
CA ASP A 332 -20.45 -2.14 1.62
C ASP A 332 -19.44 -1.44 0.68
N PRO A 333 -18.80 -2.18 -0.25
CA PRO A 333 -17.90 -1.59 -1.23
C PRO A 333 -18.61 -1.11 -2.51
N GLY A 334 -19.94 -1.23 -2.59
CA GLY A 334 -20.75 -0.76 -3.73
C GLY A 334 -21.82 -1.72 -4.23
N ASN A 335 -22.31 -2.68 -3.43
CA ASN A 335 -23.46 -3.53 -3.83
C ASN A 335 -24.71 -2.68 -4.05
N ASN A 336 -24.89 -1.61 -3.27
CA ASN A 336 -26.02 -0.70 -3.42
C ASN A 336 -26.06 0.00 -4.80
N ASN A 337 -24.95 0.06 -5.54
CA ASN A 337 -24.91 0.65 -6.87
C ASN A 337 -25.82 -0.12 -7.85
N TYR A 338 -25.96 -1.44 -7.64
CA TYR A 338 -26.67 -2.37 -8.51
C TYR A 338 -28.17 -2.53 -8.20
N ILE A 339 -28.69 -1.77 -7.22
CA ILE A 339 -30.12 -1.77 -6.87
C ILE A 339 -30.67 -0.34 -6.92
N ARG A 340 -32.01 -0.21 -6.95
CA ARG A 340 -32.67 1.11 -6.93
C ARG A 340 -32.86 1.57 -5.48
N THR A 341 -31.94 2.39 -4.99
CA THR A 341 -31.97 2.96 -3.64
C THR A 341 -31.29 4.34 -3.60
N ALA A 342 -31.61 5.16 -2.61
CA ALA A 342 -30.91 6.43 -2.31
C ALA A 342 -29.65 6.22 -1.46
N PHE A 343 -29.47 5.03 -0.87
CA PHE A 343 -28.31 4.66 -0.06
C PHE A 343 -27.15 4.26 -0.97
N LYS A 344 -26.60 5.21 -1.72
CA LYS A 344 -25.43 5.03 -2.59
C LYS A 344 -24.38 6.10 -2.31
N SER A 345 -23.13 5.75 -2.59
CA SER A 345 -21.97 6.65 -2.52
C SER A 345 -21.03 6.41 -3.70
N ASP A 346 -21.59 6.13 -4.88
CA ASP A 346 -20.93 5.94 -6.16
C ASP A 346 -20.65 7.25 -6.91
N PHE A 347 -20.61 8.36 -6.17
CA PHE A 347 -20.37 9.70 -6.66
C PHE A 347 -19.43 10.48 -5.73
N SER A 348 -18.78 11.50 -6.29
CA SER A 348 -17.94 12.44 -5.53
C SER A 348 -18.74 13.10 -4.40
N PRO A 349 -18.18 13.29 -3.19
CA PRO A 349 -16.75 13.20 -2.85
C PRO A 349 -16.26 11.84 -2.34
N TYR A 350 -17.11 10.83 -2.31
CA TYR A 350 -16.74 9.50 -1.81
C TYR A 350 -15.63 8.86 -2.65
N GLY A 351 -14.75 8.08 -2.00
CA GLY A 351 -13.64 7.42 -2.67
C GLY A 351 -12.53 8.34 -3.19
N ARG A 352 -12.52 9.64 -2.83
CA ARG A 352 -11.48 10.59 -3.27
C ARG A 352 -10.06 10.22 -2.86
N ASP A 353 -9.89 9.46 -1.77
CA ASP A 353 -8.61 9.03 -1.22
C ASP A 353 -8.29 7.56 -1.58
N LEU A 354 -9.18 6.86 -2.30
CA LEU A 354 -8.84 5.58 -2.90
C LEU A 354 -7.71 5.75 -3.94
N PRO A 355 -6.89 4.71 -4.19
CA PRO A 355 -5.84 4.78 -5.22
C PRO A 355 -6.34 5.14 -6.63
N SER A 356 -7.60 4.84 -6.95
CA SER A 356 -8.24 5.20 -8.21
C SER A 356 -8.82 6.61 -8.22
N HIS A 357 -8.99 7.24 -7.05
CA HIS A 357 -9.75 8.48 -6.84
C HIS A 357 -11.19 8.41 -7.39
N VAL A 358 -11.77 7.20 -7.46
CA VAL A 358 -13.11 6.96 -8.00
C VAL A 358 -14.03 6.45 -6.89
N ALA A 359 -15.21 7.06 -6.81
CA ALA A 359 -16.29 6.62 -5.94
C ALA A 359 -16.75 5.21 -6.32
N THR A 360 -16.44 4.22 -5.49
CA THR A 360 -16.83 2.82 -5.74
C THR A 360 -18.19 2.45 -5.17
N GLY A 361 -18.79 3.31 -4.34
CA GLY A 361 -19.92 2.96 -3.48
C GLY A 361 -19.54 2.64 -2.03
N ARG A 362 -18.27 2.86 -1.66
CA ARG A 362 -17.81 2.87 -0.25
C ARG A 362 -18.30 4.13 0.45
N PHE A 363 -18.83 4.00 1.65
CA PHE A 363 -19.28 5.13 2.46
C PHE A 363 -18.10 5.71 3.25
N SER A 364 -17.07 6.16 2.54
CA SER A 364 -15.89 6.83 3.09
C SER A 364 -15.17 7.64 2.01
N ASN A 365 -14.20 8.46 2.40
CA ASN A 365 -13.23 9.03 1.47
C ASN A 365 -12.33 7.99 0.83
N GLY A 366 -12.09 6.84 1.47
CA GLY A 366 -11.14 5.84 1.02
C GLY A 366 -11.57 4.40 1.33
N ARG A 367 -10.61 3.60 1.80
CA ARG A 367 -10.79 2.19 2.18
C ARG A 367 -11.65 2.03 3.44
N LEU A 368 -12.35 0.89 3.52
CA LEU A 368 -13.06 0.44 4.72
C LEU A 368 -12.15 -0.44 5.60
N SER A 369 -12.49 -0.66 6.88
CA SER A 369 -11.73 -1.59 7.74
C SER A 369 -11.62 -3.00 7.13
N THR A 370 -12.64 -3.46 6.40
CA THR A 370 -12.61 -4.75 5.70
C THR A 370 -11.58 -4.82 4.58
N ASP A 371 -11.28 -3.70 3.93
CA ASP A 371 -10.22 -3.61 2.92
C ASP A 371 -8.83 -3.70 3.57
N PHE A 372 -8.65 -3.02 4.71
CA PHE A 372 -7.41 -3.11 5.49
C PHE A 372 -7.19 -4.53 6.04
N ILE A 373 -8.24 -5.19 6.55
CA ILE A 373 -8.18 -6.59 6.99
C ILE A 373 -7.78 -7.49 5.82
N ALA A 374 -8.42 -7.35 4.65
CA ALA A 374 -8.11 -8.15 3.46
C ALA A 374 -6.66 -7.99 2.97
N SER A 375 -6.13 -6.77 3.06
CA SER A 375 -4.73 -6.47 2.69
C SER A 375 -3.74 -7.02 3.71
N TYR A 376 -4.05 -6.86 5.00
CA TYR A 376 -3.24 -7.36 6.11
C TYR A 376 -3.05 -8.88 6.07
N VAL A 377 -4.13 -9.62 5.78
CA VAL A 377 -4.10 -11.09 5.65
C VAL A 377 -3.62 -11.54 4.26
N GLY A 378 -3.21 -10.60 3.40
CA GLY A 378 -2.52 -10.89 2.14
C GLY A 378 -3.42 -11.36 0.99
N ILE A 379 -4.72 -11.09 1.04
CA ILE A 379 -5.70 -11.55 0.03
C ILE A 379 -5.87 -10.55 -1.10
N LYS A 380 -6.19 -9.30 -0.79
CA LYS A 380 -6.40 -8.22 -1.78
C LYS A 380 -6.43 -6.85 -1.11
N GLU A 381 -6.17 -5.80 -1.90
CA GLU A 381 -6.20 -4.42 -1.40
C GLU A 381 -7.61 -3.87 -1.18
N LEU A 382 -8.55 -4.21 -2.08
CA LEU A 382 -9.94 -3.78 -2.02
C LEU A 382 -10.87 -4.97 -2.19
N VAL A 383 -11.83 -5.14 -1.28
CA VAL A 383 -12.87 -6.16 -1.38
C VAL A 383 -13.95 -5.67 -2.35
N PRO A 384 -14.25 -6.40 -3.44
CA PRO A 384 -15.24 -5.95 -4.41
C PRO A 384 -16.69 -6.31 -3.99
N PRO A 385 -17.70 -5.60 -4.50
CA PRO A 385 -19.10 -5.96 -4.29
C PRO A 385 -19.48 -7.18 -5.14
N TYR A 386 -20.15 -8.17 -4.55
CA TYR A 386 -20.59 -9.39 -5.23
C TYR A 386 -21.47 -9.11 -6.45
N LEU A 387 -22.32 -8.09 -6.40
CA LEU A 387 -23.23 -7.75 -7.50
C LEU A 387 -22.55 -7.19 -8.75
N ASN A 388 -21.24 -6.93 -8.70
CA ASN A 388 -20.49 -6.60 -9.91
C ASN A 388 -20.34 -7.83 -10.81
N SER A 389 -21.14 -7.87 -11.87
CA SER A 389 -21.13 -8.98 -12.85
C SER A 389 -19.81 -9.12 -13.61
N SER A 390 -18.98 -8.08 -13.64
CA SER A 390 -17.69 -8.07 -14.35
C SER A 390 -16.56 -8.77 -13.60
N LEU A 391 -16.79 -9.22 -12.36
CA LEU A 391 -15.78 -9.92 -11.58
C LEU A 391 -15.39 -11.27 -12.21
N SER A 392 -14.08 -11.47 -12.33
CA SER A 392 -13.48 -12.72 -12.76
C SER A 392 -13.62 -13.82 -11.69
N ILE A 393 -13.46 -15.08 -12.09
CA ILE A 393 -13.47 -16.21 -11.14
C ILE A 393 -12.35 -16.07 -10.10
N GLU A 394 -11.18 -15.55 -10.48
CA GLU A 394 -10.06 -15.33 -9.54
C GLU A 394 -10.38 -14.28 -8.47
N GLU A 395 -11.04 -13.18 -8.85
CA GLU A 395 -11.51 -12.17 -7.91
C GLU A 395 -12.57 -12.73 -6.97
N LEU A 396 -13.48 -13.56 -7.48
CA LEU A 396 -14.47 -14.26 -6.67
C LEU A 396 -13.84 -15.27 -5.72
N MET A 397 -12.85 -16.05 -6.18
CA MET A 397 -12.14 -17.06 -5.38
C MET A 397 -11.32 -16.45 -4.24
N SER A 398 -10.91 -15.19 -4.35
CA SER A 398 -10.25 -14.46 -3.27
C SER A 398 -11.24 -13.71 -2.35
N GLY A 399 -12.54 -13.78 -2.64
CA GLY A 399 -13.61 -13.29 -1.76
C GLY A 399 -14.23 -11.95 -2.14
N VAL A 400 -15.43 -11.69 -1.63
CA VAL A 400 -16.29 -10.55 -2.00
C VAL A 400 -17.09 -10.06 -0.80
N SER A 401 -17.65 -8.86 -0.90
CA SER A 401 -18.66 -8.37 0.05
C SER A 401 -20.07 -8.55 -0.51
N PHE A 402 -20.96 -9.05 0.34
CA PHE A 402 -22.40 -9.11 0.17
C PHE A 402 -23.12 -8.01 0.96
N ALA A 403 -22.39 -7.20 1.71
CA ALA A 403 -22.95 -6.12 2.54
C ALA A 403 -23.71 -5.08 1.70
N SER A 404 -24.68 -4.42 2.31
CA SER A 404 -25.56 -3.45 1.64
C SER A 404 -25.89 -2.30 2.58
N ALA A 405 -25.53 -1.08 2.17
CA ALA A 405 -25.78 0.12 2.97
C ALA A 405 -27.25 0.27 3.38
N GLY A 406 -27.47 0.63 4.64
CA GLY A 406 -28.81 0.75 5.24
C GLY A 406 -29.42 -0.57 5.75
N SER A 407 -28.71 -1.70 5.63
CA SER A 407 -29.18 -3.00 6.13
C SER A 407 -29.01 -3.13 7.65
N GLY A 408 -29.63 -4.17 8.21
CA GLY A 408 -29.65 -4.46 9.64
C GLY A 408 -30.19 -5.87 9.93
N TYR A 409 -30.08 -6.32 11.17
CA TYR A 409 -30.57 -7.62 11.61
C TYR A 409 -32.09 -7.65 11.82
N ASP A 410 -32.73 -6.50 12.03
CA ASP A 410 -34.19 -6.40 12.00
C ASP A 410 -34.67 -6.40 10.53
N PRO A 411 -35.50 -7.35 10.07
CA PRO A 411 -36.05 -7.38 8.71
C PRO A 411 -36.81 -6.10 8.29
N LEU A 412 -37.28 -5.31 9.26
CA LEU A 412 -37.92 -4.02 8.98
C LEU A 412 -36.91 -2.97 8.49
N THR A 413 -35.68 -2.97 9.00
CA THR A 413 -34.63 -1.98 8.67
C THR A 413 -34.36 -1.88 7.17
N PRO A 414 -33.99 -2.96 6.46
CA PRO A 414 -33.73 -2.90 5.03
C PRO A 414 -35.01 -2.61 4.22
N THR A 415 -36.19 -2.95 4.75
CA THR A 415 -37.48 -2.69 4.09
C THR A 415 -37.77 -1.19 4.03
N LEU A 416 -37.54 -0.46 5.13
CA LEU A 416 -37.74 1.00 5.19
C LEU A 416 -36.78 1.75 4.26
N SER A 417 -35.56 1.24 4.11
CA SER A 417 -34.51 1.86 3.29
C SER A 417 -34.52 1.40 1.82
N GLY A 418 -35.29 0.34 1.49
CA GLY A 418 -35.31 -0.25 0.14
C GLY A 418 -33.98 -0.86 -0.28
N VAL A 419 -33.31 -1.59 0.63
CA VAL A 419 -31.95 -2.13 0.45
C VAL A 419 -31.91 -3.64 0.68
N ILE A 420 -30.74 -4.28 0.52
CA ILE A 420 -30.64 -5.75 0.54
C ILE A 420 -30.66 -6.24 2.00
N PRO A 421 -31.67 -7.04 2.42
CA PRO A 421 -31.74 -7.57 3.78
C PRO A 421 -30.65 -8.63 4.02
N MET A 422 -30.25 -8.84 5.27
CA MET A 422 -29.26 -9.86 5.65
C MET A 422 -29.59 -11.27 5.11
N SER A 423 -30.88 -11.64 5.09
CA SER A 423 -31.32 -12.91 4.47
C SER A 423 -30.96 -13.00 2.99
N LYS A 424 -31.12 -11.91 2.23
CA LYS A 424 -30.78 -11.87 0.81
C LYS A 424 -29.27 -11.86 0.58
N GLN A 425 -28.48 -11.27 1.49
CA GLN A 425 -27.02 -11.35 1.45
C GLN A 425 -26.55 -12.81 1.60
N LEU A 426 -27.20 -13.58 2.49
CA LEU A 426 -26.95 -15.02 2.61
C LEU A 426 -27.36 -15.80 1.35
N GLU A 427 -28.50 -15.47 0.72
CA GLU A 427 -28.89 -16.08 -0.56
C GLU A 427 -27.84 -15.81 -1.65
N TYR A 428 -27.31 -14.58 -1.73
CA TYR A 428 -26.23 -14.26 -2.65
C TYR A 428 -24.96 -15.06 -2.37
N PHE A 429 -24.65 -15.35 -1.10
CA PHE A 429 -23.56 -16.25 -0.77
C PHE A 429 -23.81 -17.69 -1.24
N MET A 430 -25.04 -18.19 -1.15
CA MET A 430 -25.39 -19.51 -1.70
C MET A 430 -25.28 -19.55 -3.24
N GLN A 431 -25.68 -18.46 -3.91
CA GLN A 431 -25.49 -18.32 -5.36
C GLN A 431 -24.01 -18.24 -5.74
N TYR A 432 -23.22 -17.47 -5.00
CA TYR A 432 -21.77 -17.41 -5.11
C TYR A 432 -21.15 -18.82 -5.04
N LYS A 433 -21.50 -19.60 -4.00
CA LYS A 433 -20.99 -20.97 -3.83
C LYS A 433 -21.31 -21.84 -5.03
N SER A 434 -22.52 -21.75 -5.56
CA SER A 434 -22.95 -22.51 -6.75
C SER A 434 -22.13 -22.11 -7.99
N ARG A 435 -21.90 -20.81 -8.19
CA ARG A 435 -21.07 -20.28 -9.29
C ARG A 435 -19.62 -20.75 -9.22
N ILE A 436 -19.03 -20.79 -8.02
CA ILE A 436 -17.66 -21.26 -7.82
C ILE A 436 -17.55 -22.78 -7.94
N ALA A 437 -18.52 -23.53 -7.41
CA ALA A 437 -18.58 -24.98 -7.58
C ALA A 437 -18.64 -25.39 -9.05
N ALA A 438 -19.36 -24.65 -9.89
CA ALA A 438 -19.37 -24.86 -11.33
C ALA A 438 -18.00 -24.63 -12.00
N SER A 439 -17.11 -23.84 -11.39
CA SER A 439 -15.81 -23.47 -11.95
C SER A 439 -14.66 -24.35 -11.45
N ILE A 440 -14.63 -24.69 -10.16
CA ILE A 440 -13.52 -25.44 -9.53
C ILE A 440 -13.92 -26.78 -8.92
N GLY A 441 -15.20 -27.16 -9.00
CA GLY A 441 -15.75 -28.37 -8.40
C GLY A 441 -16.17 -28.20 -6.94
N GLN A 442 -17.07 -29.10 -6.48
CA GLN A 442 -17.69 -29.00 -5.16
C GLN A 442 -16.68 -29.14 -4.01
N GLU A 443 -15.74 -30.08 -4.12
CA GLU A 443 -14.77 -30.37 -3.08
C GLU A 443 -13.83 -29.17 -2.83
N LYS A 444 -13.24 -28.61 -3.90
CA LYS A 444 -12.39 -27.42 -3.80
C LYS A 444 -13.15 -26.19 -3.33
N THR A 445 -14.43 -26.07 -3.68
CA THR A 445 -15.29 -24.99 -3.17
C THR A 445 -15.51 -25.14 -1.67
N ASN A 446 -15.79 -26.35 -1.19
CA ASN A 446 -15.93 -26.60 0.25
C ASN A 446 -14.63 -26.30 1.00
N GLU A 447 -13.48 -26.68 0.45
CA GLU A 447 -12.16 -26.35 1.03
C GLU A 447 -11.93 -24.83 1.07
N LEU A 448 -12.23 -24.13 -0.03
CA LEU A 448 -12.14 -22.67 -0.11
C LEU A 448 -12.97 -22.01 0.99
N ILE A 449 -14.26 -22.35 1.09
CA ILE A 449 -15.18 -21.81 2.08
C ILE A 449 -14.71 -22.11 3.51
N ASN A 450 -14.27 -23.33 3.78
CA ASN A 450 -13.81 -23.75 5.11
C ASN A 450 -12.57 -22.96 5.57
N LYS A 451 -11.67 -22.63 4.64
CA LYS A 451 -10.44 -21.86 4.88
C LYS A 451 -10.61 -20.33 4.72
N SER A 452 -11.85 -19.86 4.60
CA SER A 452 -12.16 -18.43 4.44
C SER A 452 -12.56 -17.77 5.75
N VAL A 453 -12.34 -16.45 5.83
CA VAL A 453 -12.79 -15.61 6.94
C VAL A 453 -14.09 -14.92 6.56
N PHE A 454 -15.05 -14.94 7.48
CA PHE A 454 -16.36 -14.32 7.35
C PHE A 454 -16.46 -13.15 8.31
N ILE A 455 -16.77 -11.96 7.82
CA ILE A 455 -16.92 -10.76 8.65
C ILE A 455 -18.36 -10.26 8.51
N VAL A 456 -19.04 -10.05 9.64
CA VAL A 456 -20.43 -9.60 9.69
C VAL A 456 -20.52 -8.28 10.47
N SER A 457 -20.87 -7.20 9.78
CA SER A 457 -20.95 -5.84 10.36
C SER A 457 -22.31 -5.20 10.11
N ALA A 458 -23.23 -5.33 11.07
CA ALA A 458 -24.56 -4.75 11.02
C ALA A 458 -25.09 -4.47 12.43
N GLY A 459 -26.19 -3.71 12.53
CA GLY A 459 -26.93 -3.52 13.78
C GLY A 459 -27.15 -2.06 14.16
N THR A 460 -26.24 -1.17 13.76
CA THR A 460 -26.36 0.27 14.07
C THR A 460 -27.66 0.87 13.52
N ASN A 461 -28.02 0.51 12.28
CA ASN A 461 -29.27 0.97 11.65
C ASN A 461 -30.52 0.50 12.40
N ASP A 462 -30.50 -0.70 13.00
CA ASP A 462 -31.63 -1.25 13.74
C ASP A 462 -31.99 -0.37 14.95
N PHE A 463 -31.00 0.23 15.61
CA PHE A 463 -31.20 1.16 16.73
C PHE A 463 -31.43 2.58 16.24
N VAL A 464 -30.52 3.13 15.44
CA VAL A 464 -30.54 4.54 15.04
C VAL A 464 -31.79 4.85 14.20
N VAL A 465 -32.12 3.99 13.24
CA VAL A 465 -33.27 4.21 12.33
C VAL A 465 -34.57 3.71 12.96
N ASN A 466 -34.68 2.43 13.28
CA ASN A 466 -35.98 1.81 13.63
C ASN A 466 -36.42 1.97 15.09
N TYR A 467 -35.50 2.24 16.01
CA TYR A 467 -35.82 2.32 17.43
C TYR A 467 -35.86 3.77 17.93
N PHE A 468 -34.82 4.56 17.63
CA PHE A 468 -34.70 5.93 18.11
C PHE A 468 -35.34 6.95 17.17
N THR A 469 -35.02 6.92 15.87
CA THR A 469 -35.50 7.95 14.91
C THR A 469 -36.95 7.73 14.50
N LEU A 470 -37.27 6.53 14.00
CA LEU A 470 -38.62 6.13 13.65
C LEU A 470 -39.13 5.27 14.81
N PRO A 471 -40.01 5.75 15.71
CA PRO A 471 -40.37 5.04 16.95
C PRO A 471 -41.31 3.84 16.71
N ILE A 472 -41.17 3.12 15.59
CA ILE A 472 -41.96 1.93 15.24
C ILE A 472 -41.62 0.81 16.22
N ARG A 473 -40.33 0.47 16.38
CA ARG A 473 -39.92 -0.61 17.29
C ARG A 473 -40.01 -0.22 18.76
N LYS A 474 -39.82 1.06 19.10
CA LYS A 474 -40.00 1.58 20.46
C LYS A 474 -41.44 1.41 20.99
N ARG A 475 -42.44 1.34 20.10
CA ARG A 475 -43.85 1.05 20.48
C ARG A 475 -44.12 -0.44 20.71
N MET A 476 -43.25 -1.32 20.22
CA MET A 476 -43.42 -2.78 20.27
C MET A 476 -42.53 -3.45 21.31
N TYR A 477 -41.35 -2.88 21.57
CA TYR A 477 -40.33 -3.47 22.41
C TYR A 477 -39.76 -2.42 23.37
N THR A 478 -39.43 -2.85 24.58
CA THR A 478 -38.45 -2.14 25.42
C THR A 478 -37.04 -2.34 24.86
N ILE A 479 -36.07 -1.53 25.31
CA ILE A 479 -34.67 -1.64 24.85
C ILE A 479 -34.12 -3.05 25.07
N PRO A 480 -34.22 -3.67 26.27
CA PRO A 480 -33.73 -5.03 26.48
C PRO A 480 -34.42 -6.07 25.58
N GLN A 481 -35.74 -5.97 25.40
CA GLN A 481 -36.48 -6.89 24.53
C GLN A 481 -36.01 -6.78 23.07
N TYR A 482 -35.74 -5.56 22.60
CA TYR A 482 -35.26 -5.33 21.25
C TYR A 482 -33.81 -5.81 21.06
N GLN A 483 -32.93 -5.58 22.05
CA GLN A 483 -31.57 -6.14 22.05
C GLN A 483 -31.60 -7.67 21.95
N HIS A 484 -32.43 -8.35 22.74
CA HIS A 484 -32.60 -9.80 22.65
C HIS A 484 -33.12 -10.26 21.28
N PHE A 485 -34.11 -9.56 20.72
CA PHE A 485 -34.62 -9.85 19.38
C PHE A 485 -33.51 -9.78 18.31
N LEU A 486 -32.69 -8.72 18.34
CA LEU A 486 -31.58 -8.56 17.39
C LEU A 486 -30.50 -9.63 17.57
N VAL A 487 -30.12 -9.94 18.82
CA VAL A 487 -29.12 -10.98 19.12
C VAL A 487 -29.60 -12.38 18.69
N GLN A 488 -30.92 -12.66 18.76
CA GLN A 488 -31.50 -13.89 18.21
C GLN A 488 -31.36 -13.95 16.68
N ASN A 489 -31.59 -12.85 15.97
CA ASN A 489 -31.41 -12.78 14.52
C ASN A 489 -29.92 -12.95 14.13
N VAL A 490 -29.00 -12.37 14.91
CA VAL A 490 -27.55 -12.57 14.74
C VAL A 490 -27.19 -14.04 14.90
N HIS A 491 -27.67 -14.70 15.96
CA HIS A 491 -27.43 -16.11 16.20
C HIS A 491 -27.91 -16.98 15.02
N GLN A 492 -29.14 -16.73 14.53
CA GLN A 492 -29.68 -17.45 13.38
C GLN A 492 -28.86 -17.22 12.10
N PHE A 493 -28.38 -16.00 11.87
CA PHE A 493 -27.54 -15.68 10.72
C PHE A 493 -26.19 -16.40 10.77
N ILE A 494 -25.52 -16.40 11.93
CA ILE A 494 -24.25 -17.11 12.14
C ILE A 494 -24.43 -18.61 11.95
N LYS A 495 -25.49 -19.19 12.52
CA LYS A 495 -25.82 -20.60 12.34
C LYS A 495 -25.99 -20.92 10.85
N SER A 496 -26.69 -20.07 10.11
CA SER A 496 -26.89 -20.25 8.68
C SER A 496 -25.59 -20.15 7.88
N LEU A 497 -24.67 -19.25 8.23
CA LEU A 497 -23.32 -19.23 7.62
C LEU A 497 -22.54 -20.51 7.94
N TRP A 498 -22.61 -21.00 9.17
CA TRP A 498 -21.94 -22.23 9.59
C TRP A 498 -22.51 -23.47 8.86
N ASP A 499 -23.83 -23.55 8.71
CA ASP A 499 -24.53 -24.56 7.89
C ASP A 499 -24.08 -24.50 6.43
N GLN A 500 -23.71 -23.31 5.93
CA GLN A 500 -23.13 -23.10 4.62
C GLN A 500 -21.61 -23.34 4.54
N GLY A 501 -20.97 -23.82 5.60
CA GLY A 501 -19.56 -24.24 5.62
C GLY A 501 -18.60 -23.22 6.20
N ALA A 502 -19.07 -22.04 6.63
CA ALA A 502 -18.22 -21.05 7.29
C ALA A 502 -17.65 -21.62 8.60
N ARG A 503 -16.36 -21.38 8.85
CA ARG A 503 -15.69 -21.84 10.08
C ARG A 503 -14.96 -20.75 10.85
N LYS A 504 -14.45 -19.72 10.17
CA LYS A 504 -13.80 -18.56 10.79
C LYS A 504 -14.74 -17.37 10.68
N ILE A 505 -15.52 -17.07 11.72
CA ILE A 505 -16.59 -16.05 11.70
C ILE A 505 -16.27 -14.94 12.71
N ALA A 506 -16.22 -13.70 12.24
CA ALA A 506 -16.01 -12.50 13.04
C ALA A 506 -17.28 -11.63 12.99
N VAL A 507 -17.78 -11.22 14.14
CA VAL A 507 -19.01 -10.43 14.26
C VAL A 507 -18.71 -9.11 14.96
N VAL A 508 -19.00 -8.02 14.26
CA VAL A 508 -18.70 -6.66 14.71
C VAL A 508 -19.77 -6.16 15.67
N GLY A 509 -19.34 -5.61 16.80
CA GLY A 509 -20.21 -4.91 17.74
C GLY A 509 -20.73 -3.58 17.19
N ILE A 510 -21.63 -2.95 17.94
CA ILE A 510 -22.13 -1.61 17.61
C ILE A 510 -21.14 -0.57 18.13
N PRO A 511 -20.75 0.44 17.32
CA PRO A 511 -19.90 1.55 17.77
C PRO A 511 -20.59 2.38 18.87
N PRO A 512 -19.91 3.36 19.51
CA PRO A 512 -20.57 4.34 20.37
C PRO A 512 -21.54 5.21 19.56
N MET A 513 -22.72 4.68 19.26
CA MET A 513 -23.65 5.28 18.29
C MET A 513 -24.15 6.67 18.73
N GLY A 514 -24.16 6.96 20.04
CA GLY A 514 -24.45 8.28 20.57
C GLY A 514 -23.42 9.36 20.18
N CYS A 515 -22.23 8.96 19.73
CA CYS A 515 -21.17 9.85 19.25
C CYS A 515 -21.21 10.08 17.74
N LEU A 516 -22.10 9.41 16.99
CA LEU A 516 -22.23 9.66 15.56
C LEU A 516 -22.75 11.09 15.33
N PRO A 517 -22.19 11.87 14.39
CA PRO A 517 -22.61 13.25 14.19
C PRO A 517 -24.12 13.40 13.97
N ILE A 518 -24.75 12.49 13.21
CA ILE A 518 -26.20 12.51 12.99
C ILE A 518 -26.99 12.33 14.30
N VAL A 519 -26.54 11.43 15.18
CA VAL A 519 -27.21 11.15 16.45
C VAL A 519 -27.05 12.32 17.41
N ILE A 520 -25.85 12.92 17.47
CA ILE A 520 -25.62 14.15 18.23
C ILE A 520 -26.57 15.26 17.73
N THR A 521 -26.71 15.42 16.41
CA THR A 521 -27.57 16.45 15.83
C THR A 521 -29.04 16.21 16.16
N MET A 522 -29.52 14.97 16.10
CA MET A 522 -30.93 14.64 16.26
C MET A 522 -31.37 14.46 17.71
N ALA A 523 -30.48 14.08 18.62
CA ALA A 523 -30.83 13.67 19.98
C ALA A 523 -30.19 14.52 21.09
N SER A 524 -29.22 15.40 20.80
CA SER A 524 -28.64 16.30 21.80
C SER A 524 -29.52 17.55 22.03
N ASN A 525 -29.62 17.98 23.29
CA ASN A 525 -30.26 19.25 23.66
C ASN A 525 -29.47 20.49 23.22
N ASN A 526 -28.20 20.33 22.83
CA ASN A 526 -27.35 21.41 22.32
C ASN A 526 -26.58 20.94 21.08
N SER A 527 -27.32 20.69 20.00
CA SER A 527 -26.83 20.10 18.76
C SER A 527 -25.88 20.98 17.95
N ILE A 528 -25.79 22.28 18.24
CA ILE A 528 -25.01 23.25 17.44
C ILE A 528 -23.79 23.81 18.20
N THR A 529 -23.93 24.24 19.46
CA THR A 529 -22.86 24.97 20.15
C THR A 529 -21.99 24.11 21.07
N ARG A 530 -22.47 22.94 21.51
CA ARG A 530 -21.74 22.00 22.38
C ARG A 530 -22.04 20.55 21.98
N ARG A 531 -21.39 20.11 20.90
CA ARG A 531 -21.57 18.76 20.35
C ARG A 531 -20.79 17.74 21.18
N GLY A 532 -21.53 16.91 21.90
CA GLY A 532 -20.99 15.81 22.70
C GLY A 532 -21.82 14.55 22.50
N CYS A 533 -21.23 13.41 22.84
CA CYS A 533 -21.90 12.11 22.72
C CYS A 533 -23.19 12.05 23.54
N VAL A 534 -24.22 11.41 22.98
CA VAL A 534 -25.48 11.12 23.66
C VAL A 534 -25.33 9.82 24.45
N GLU A 535 -24.90 9.94 25.71
CA GLU A 535 -24.57 8.81 26.59
C GLU A 535 -25.68 7.75 26.68
N SER A 536 -26.95 8.18 26.71
CA SER A 536 -28.07 7.25 26.80
C SER A 536 -28.17 6.31 25.59
N GLN A 537 -27.70 6.72 24.40
CA GLN A 537 -27.67 5.84 23.22
C GLN A 537 -26.37 5.02 23.17
N SER A 538 -25.22 5.62 23.52
CA SER A 538 -23.96 4.88 23.60
C SER A 538 -24.00 3.75 24.65
N SER A 539 -24.71 3.94 25.77
CA SER A 539 -24.95 2.89 26.77
C SER A 539 -25.72 1.70 26.19
N VAL A 540 -26.71 1.95 25.32
CA VAL A 540 -27.48 0.87 24.68
C VAL A 540 -26.61 0.03 23.75
N ALA A 541 -25.67 0.66 23.04
CA ALA A 541 -24.69 -0.06 22.23
C ALA A 541 -23.76 -0.92 23.11
N LYS A 542 -23.30 -0.37 24.25
CA LYS A 542 -22.46 -1.10 25.21
C LYS A 542 -23.18 -2.33 25.79
N ASP A 543 -24.43 -2.17 26.22
CA ASP A 543 -25.26 -3.26 26.75
C ASP A 543 -25.52 -4.33 25.68
N TYR A 544 -25.83 -3.90 24.44
CA TYR A 544 -26.00 -4.82 23.31
C TYR A 544 -24.71 -5.60 23.03
N ASN A 545 -23.56 -4.95 23.05
CA ASN A 545 -22.26 -5.59 22.79
C ASN A 545 -21.92 -6.65 23.85
N GLN A 546 -22.32 -6.45 25.10
CA GLN A 546 -22.18 -7.47 26.16
C GLN A 546 -23.08 -8.68 25.91
N LEU A 547 -24.33 -8.44 25.52
CA LEU A 547 -25.28 -9.50 25.15
C LEU A 547 -24.78 -10.28 23.92
N LEU A 548 -24.26 -9.57 22.91
CA LEU A 548 -23.69 -10.16 21.71
C LEU A 548 -22.50 -11.07 22.05
N GLN A 549 -21.53 -10.59 22.85
CA GLN A 549 -20.39 -11.42 23.29
C GLN A 549 -20.85 -12.70 23.99
N THR A 550 -21.85 -12.59 24.89
CA THR A 550 -22.43 -13.74 25.60
C THR A 550 -23.06 -14.72 24.61
N GLN A 551 -23.83 -14.22 23.64
CA GLN A 551 -24.46 -15.05 22.62
C GLN A 551 -23.44 -15.72 21.68
N LEU A 552 -22.38 -15.01 21.27
CA LEU A 552 -21.34 -15.57 20.41
C LEU A 552 -20.58 -16.70 21.12
N ASN A 553 -20.25 -16.52 22.40
CA ASN A 553 -19.64 -17.56 23.23
C ASN A 553 -20.58 -18.77 23.40
N SER A 554 -21.86 -18.52 23.69
CA SER A 554 -22.87 -19.59 23.77
C SER A 554 -23.00 -20.34 22.44
N THR A 555 -23.00 -19.61 21.31
CA THR A 555 -23.07 -20.19 19.96
C THR A 555 -21.84 -21.06 19.69
N GLN A 556 -20.63 -20.57 19.96
CA GLN A 556 -19.38 -21.33 19.83
C GLN A 556 -19.42 -22.65 20.61
N LEU A 557 -19.90 -22.63 21.86
CA LEU A 557 -20.04 -23.82 22.70
C LEU A 557 -21.11 -24.78 22.16
N SER A 558 -22.23 -24.25 21.68
CA SER A 558 -23.36 -25.05 21.18
C SER A 558 -23.03 -25.81 19.88
N LEU A 559 -22.17 -25.26 19.02
CA LEU A 559 -21.82 -25.89 17.75
C LEU A 559 -20.92 -27.13 17.92
N GLN A 560 -20.16 -27.21 19.02
CA GLN A 560 -19.23 -28.32 19.33
C GLN A 560 -18.29 -28.73 18.16
N ASP A 561 -18.01 -27.82 17.22
CA ASP A 561 -17.11 -28.05 16.08
C ASP A 561 -15.76 -27.39 16.38
N GLN A 562 -14.74 -28.21 16.64
CA GLN A 562 -13.38 -27.74 16.96
C GLN A 562 -12.72 -26.95 15.82
N ARG A 563 -13.26 -27.05 14.59
CA ARG A 563 -12.78 -26.28 13.43
C ARG A 563 -13.38 -24.88 13.38
N THR A 564 -14.45 -24.63 14.13
CA THR A 564 -15.15 -23.35 14.13
C THR A 564 -14.53 -22.41 15.16
N ARG A 565 -14.26 -21.17 14.73
CA ARG A 565 -13.88 -20.04 15.57
C ARG A 565 -14.85 -18.89 15.31
N ILE A 566 -15.60 -18.51 16.33
CA ILE A 566 -16.46 -17.33 16.35
C ILE A 566 -15.82 -16.29 17.27
N ALA A 567 -15.60 -15.09 16.76
CA ALA A 567 -15.02 -14.00 17.54
C ALA A 567 -15.86 -12.73 17.47
N TYR A 568 -15.87 -12.01 18.58
CA TYR A 568 -16.40 -10.65 18.68
C TYR A 568 -15.32 -9.64 18.24
N ILE A 569 -15.73 -8.66 17.44
CA ILE A 569 -14.89 -7.53 17.02
C ILE A 569 -15.37 -6.27 17.76
N ASP A 570 -14.50 -5.71 18.61
CA ASP A 570 -14.78 -4.48 19.35
C ASP A 570 -14.44 -3.22 18.54
N VAL A 571 -15.44 -2.63 17.91
CA VAL A 571 -15.32 -1.29 17.29
C VAL A 571 -15.74 -0.17 18.23
N TYR A 572 -16.31 -0.49 19.41
CA TYR A 572 -16.81 0.51 20.32
C TYR A 572 -15.66 1.27 20.96
N SER A 573 -14.77 0.55 21.63
CA SER A 573 -13.66 1.13 22.41
C SER A 573 -12.72 1.98 21.56
N PRO A 574 -12.17 1.52 20.42
CA PRO A 574 -11.25 2.33 19.63
C PRO A 574 -11.92 3.60 19.09
N LEU A 575 -13.17 3.52 18.61
CA LEU A 575 -13.85 4.72 18.11
C LEU A 575 -14.19 5.68 19.25
N PHE A 576 -14.57 5.17 20.42
CA PHE A 576 -14.82 5.99 21.61
C PHE A 576 -13.55 6.73 22.03
N ASP A 577 -12.40 6.05 22.09
CA ASP A 577 -11.11 6.67 22.43
C ASP A 577 -10.71 7.78 21.45
N MET A 578 -11.04 7.65 20.16
CA MET A 578 -10.74 8.68 19.16
C MET A 578 -11.61 9.93 19.34
N VAL A 579 -12.85 9.78 19.79
CA VAL A 579 -13.78 10.92 19.97
C VAL A 579 -13.71 11.58 21.35
N GLN A 580 -13.06 10.93 22.32
CA GLN A 580 -12.89 11.48 23.66
C GLN A 580 -11.75 12.53 23.70
N PRO A 581 -12.00 13.75 24.22
CA PRO A 581 -10.99 14.81 24.27
C PRO A 581 -9.71 14.42 25.01
N SER A 582 -9.82 13.58 26.04
CA SER A 582 -8.68 13.16 26.89
C SER A 582 -7.70 12.22 26.20
N SER A 583 -8.15 11.45 25.21
CA SER A 583 -7.35 10.44 24.48
C SER A 583 -7.07 10.84 23.03
N ASN A 584 -7.80 11.81 22.48
CA ASN A 584 -7.63 12.27 21.10
C ASN A 584 -6.24 12.87 20.80
N SER A 585 -5.53 13.39 21.80
CA SER A 585 -4.15 13.87 21.64
C SER A 585 -3.20 12.79 21.08
N ASN A 586 -3.54 11.51 21.21
CA ASN A 586 -2.78 10.38 20.67
C ASN A 586 -3.04 10.11 19.18
N TYR A 587 -4.09 10.70 18.59
CA TYR A 587 -4.56 10.40 17.22
C TYR A 587 -4.54 11.60 16.26
N SER A 588 -4.25 12.80 16.76
CA SER A 588 -4.14 14.04 15.98
C SER A 588 -5.43 14.47 15.25
N PHE A 589 -6.62 14.00 15.65
CA PHE A 589 -7.87 14.52 15.09
C PHE A 589 -8.18 15.91 15.65
N GLU A 590 -8.66 16.80 14.79
CA GLU A 590 -9.17 18.12 15.19
C GLU A 590 -10.70 18.12 15.28
N TYR A 591 -11.37 17.29 14.47
CA TYR A 591 -12.82 17.26 14.34
C TYR A 591 -13.36 15.86 14.64
N VAL A 592 -13.96 15.72 15.82
CA VAL A 592 -14.41 14.42 16.35
C VAL A 592 -15.94 14.26 16.39
N SER A 593 -16.69 15.35 16.21
CA SER A 593 -18.15 15.39 16.37
C SER A 593 -18.92 15.80 15.10
N ASN A 594 -18.20 15.94 13.98
CA ASN A 594 -18.68 16.46 12.71
C ASN A 594 -18.07 15.64 11.56
N GLY A 595 -18.83 15.48 10.48
CA GLY A 595 -18.32 14.95 9.22
C GLY A 595 -17.46 15.95 8.44
N CYS A 596 -16.51 15.45 7.66
CA CYS A 596 -15.74 16.24 6.69
C CYS A 596 -16.59 16.77 5.52
N CYS A 597 -17.68 16.08 5.19
CA CYS A 597 -18.56 16.42 4.09
C CYS A 597 -19.83 17.17 4.53
N GLY A 598 -20.23 18.18 3.75
CA GLY A 598 -21.37 19.04 4.01
C GLY A 598 -21.11 19.98 5.19
N THR A 599 -22.13 20.24 6.00
CA THR A 599 -21.97 20.84 7.33
C THR A 599 -21.41 19.83 8.36
N GLY A 600 -21.41 18.54 8.00
CA GLY A 600 -20.99 17.46 8.88
C GLY A 600 -22.02 17.13 9.96
N TYR A 601 -23.23 17.68 9.89
CA TYR A 601 -24.27 17.50 10.91
C TYR A 601 -25.34 16.49 10.53
N LEU A 602 -25.79 16.50 9.28
CA LEU A 602 -26.89 15.65 8.79
C LEU A 602 -26.53 14.92 7.49
N GLU A 603 -25.56 15.44 6.74
CA GLU A 603 -25.26 15.00 5.40
C GLU A 603 -24.62 13.62 5.43
N ALA A 604 -25.23 12.68 4.71
CA ALA A 604 -24.70 11.36 4.40
C ALA A 604 -25.33 10.91 3.08
N ALA A 605 -24.64 10.02 2.36
CA ALA A 605 -25.05 9.53 1.05
C ALA A 605 -25.45 10.69 0.11
N PHE A 606 -26.65 10.66 -0.47
CA PHE A 606 -27.14 11.67 -1.42
C PHE A 606 -27.09 13.13 -0.90
N MET A 607 -27.05 13.36 0.42
CA MET A 607 -26.91 14.69 1.01
C MET A 607 -25.44 15.17 1.10
N CYS A 608 -24.48 14.26 1.08
CA CYS A 608 -23.05 14.53 0.92
C CYS A 608 -22.66 14.31 -0.55
N ASN A 609 -22.80 15.34 -1.38
CA ASN A 609 -22.74 15.21 -2.83
C ASN A 609 -21.77 16.24 -3.46
N PRO A 610 -21.59 16.28 -4.79
CA PRO A 610 -20.61 17.18 -5.41
C PRO A 610 -20.85 18.68 -5.17
N ALA A 611 -22.06 19.07 -4.75
CA ALA A 611 -22.38 20.46 -4.39
C ALA A 611 -22.12 20.78 -2.91
N SER A 612 -21.88 19.77 -2.08
CA SER A 612 -21.54 19.94 -0.67
C SER A 612 -20.13 20.53 -0.51
N TYR A 613 -19.93 21.38 0.49
CA TYR A 613 -18.58 21.68 0.97
C TYR A 613 -17.91 20.39 1.44
N VAL A 614 -16.61 20.25 1.20
CA VAL A 614 -15.82 19.11 1.68
C VAL A 614 -14.53 19.63 2.29
N CYS A 615 -14.18 19.13 3.46
CA CYS A 615 -12.96 19.51 4.14
C CYS A 615 -11.72 19.24 3.26
N THR A 616 -10.69 20.09 3.41
CA THR A 616 -9.43 19.99 2.65
C THR A 616 -8.56 18.84 3.10
N ASP A 617 -8.59 18.48 4.38
CA ASP A 617 -7.78 17.42 4.98
C ASP A 617 -8.66 16.48 5.81
N ALA A 618 -9.02 15.33 5.23
CA ALA A 618 -9.83 14.32 5.91
C ALA A 618 -9.07 13.59 7.02
N SER A 619 -7.73 13.67 7.08
CA SER A 619 -6.96 12.99 8.13
C SER A 619 -7.19 13.59 9.52
N LYS A 620 -7.71 14.82 9.57
CA LYS A 620 -8.07 15.55 10.80
C LYS A 620 -9.47 15.26 11.31
N TYR A 621 -10.26 14.47 10.58
CA TYR A 621 -11.65 14.16 10.91
C TYR A 621 -11.80 12.68 11.26
N VAL A 622 -12.53 12.41 12.35
CA VAL A 622 -12.95 11.03 12.67
C VAL A 622 -13.98 10.55 11.65
N PHE A 623 -14.93 11.42 11.30
CA PHE A 623 -16.05 11.10 10.43
C PHE A 623 -15.92 11.74 9.05
N TRP A 624 -16.17 10.94 8.01
CA TRP A 624 -16.22 11.40 6.64
C TRP A 624 -17.51 12.17 6.36
N ASP A 625 -18.64 11.59 6.72
CA ASP A 625 -19.96 12.23 6.66
C ASP A 625 -20.62 12.20 8.05
N SER A 626 -21.92 12.46 8.17
CA SER A 626 -22.58 12.49 9.48
C SER A 626 -22.73 11.13 10.17
N ILE A 627 -22.29 10.03 9.54
CA ILE A 627 -22.43 8.65 10.03
C ILE A 627 -21.10 7.91 9.94
N HIS A 628 -20.43 7.97 8.80
CA HIS A 628 -19.40 7.02 8.43
C HIS A 628 -17.99 7.55 8.75
N PRO A 629 -17.09 6.70 9.25
CA PRO A 629 -15.68 7.05 9.47
C PRO A 629 -14.92 7.47 8.21
N THR A 630 -13.88 8.28 8.42
CA THR A 630 -12.83 8.51 7.40
C THR A 630 -11.96 7.27 7.21
N GLU A 631 -11.25 7.19 6.09
CA GLU A 631 -10.30 6.10 5.81
C GLU A 631 -9.26 5.94 6.94
N ILE A 632 -8.72 7.04 7.46
CA ILE A 632 -7.75 6.98 8.57
C ILE A 632 -8.38 6.40 9.83
N THR A 633 -9.65 6.70 10.11
CA THR A 633 -10.37 6.15 11.26
C THR A 633 -10.63 4.67 11.06
N TYR A 634 -11.04 4.25 9.86
CA TYR A 634 -11.17 2.82 9.53
C TYR A 634 -9.84 2.07 9.64
N TYR A 635 -8.72 2.71 9.30
CA TYR A 635 -7.38 2.15 9.48
C TYR A 635 -7.03 1.99 10.97
N LEU A 636 -7.25 3.01 11.79
CA LEU A 636 -6.97 2.94 13.23
C LEU A 636 -7.86 1.90 13.93
N ILE A 637 -9.13 1.79 13.54
CA ILE A 637 -10.02 0.71 13.99
C ILE A 637 -9.42 -0.64 13.60
N PHE A 638 -9.03 -0.84 12.33
CA PHE A 638 -8.36 -2.08 11.91
C PHE A 638 -7.13 -2.40 12.78
N LYS A 639 -6.26 -1.42 13.06
CA LYS A 639 -5.08 -1.63 13.91
C LYS A 639 -5.45 -2.15 15.30
N ALA A 640 -6.48 -1.58 15.91
CA ALA A 640 -6.96 -2.02 17.23
C ALA A 640 -7.50 -3.46 17.20
N LEU A 641 -7.98 -3.92 16.05
CA LEU A 641 -8.56 -5.25 15.85
C LEU A 641 -7.55 -6.33 15.46
N ARG A 642 -6.28 -5.98 15.20
CA ARG A 642 -5.28 -6.92 14.65
C ARG A 642 -5.15 -8.21 15.45
N SER A 643 -5.10 -8.13 16.78
CA SER A 643 -4.98 -9.31 17.65
C SER A 643 -6.16 -10.29 17.51
N VAL A 644 -7.37 -9.76 17.32
CA VAL A 644 -8.57 -10.56 17.08
C VAL A 644 -8.52 -11.20 15.68
N ILE A 645 -8.07 -10.44 14.68
CA ILE A 645 -7.88 -10.99 13.33
C ILE A 645 -6.84 -12.12 13.36
N ASP A 646 -5.69 -11.92 14.00
CA ASP A 646 -4.64 -12.93 14.15
C ASP A 646 -5.17 -14.19 14.87
N TYR A 647 -6.00 -14.03 15.89
CA TYR A 647 -6.67 -15.14 16.57
C TYR A 647 -7.60 -15.94 15.64
N ILE A 648 -8.40 -15.26 14.82
CA ILE A 648 -9.36 -15.90 13.91
C ILE A 648 -8.64 -16.66 12.78
N ILE A 649 -7.57 -16.08 12.22
CA ILE A 649 -6.90 -16.63 11.03
C ILE A 649 -5.95 -17.78 11.35
N LYS A 650 -5.52 -17.92 12.62
CA LYS A 650 -4.70 -19.05 13.08
C LYS A 650 -5.34 -20.37 12.64
N ASP A 651 -4.52 -21.36 12.29
CA ASP A 651 -5.00 -22.72 12.00
C ASP A 651 -5.19 -23.54 13.27
#